data_AF-A0AAD9YN22-F1
#
_entry.id   AF-A0AAD9YN22-F1
#
_cell.length_a   1.000
_cell.length_b   1.000
_cell.length_c   1.000
_cell.angle_alpha   90.00
_cell.angle_beta   90.00
_cell.angle_gamma   90.00
#
_symmetry.space_group_name_H-M   'P 1'
#
loop_
_entity.id
_entity.type
_entity.pdbx_description
1 polymer ?
#
loop_
_entity_poly.entity_id
_entity_poly.type
_entity_poly.pdbx_seq_one_letter_code
_entity_poly.pdbx_strand_id
1 'polypeptide(L)'
;VGLCWDDLLEGAYIYVEQPRPKPSVFRCQGCICLLELHQTIPSAHRELPKMVTAALSQGVGYGIVLGVGFLFAIGMIATTYVLKRYNRELQTSEMFTTAGRTVKSGLVGSAVVSSWTWAATLLQSSGVCYRYGVSGPFWYASGATVQILLFATLAIELKRRAPNAHTFLEVIKARYGTATHVVFIVFGLMTNILVTLMLIVGGAATVNALTGMDTVAAIYLLPVGVVAYTTVGGLKATFLTDWVYTFILLIIIIIFSLTAYASSDVLGSPSKVYDLLVEAALRHPVSGNADGSYLTMKSQGGVEFFVINIVGNFGTVFLDNGYYNKAIAASPVHALPGYILGGLSWFAIPWLTATTMGLSALALESNSRFPTFPDRMTEAEVSAGLALPYAAVALLGKGGAAATLLMVFMAVTSASSAELIAVSSIFTYDIYRTYFKPDASGKRLIYMSHVCVVIYALIISSVSVGLHYNGISMGYLYVLMGVLISAAVLPATLTLVWKGQNKWAATLSPIFGTAFAIIGWLVTAKKTCGVLDITCTGSNNPMLAGNVIALLSPLVLIPIFTLIFGLDKYDWKSMMAIRRGDDHDVATDAGLDLEEDVHGGREETQAEFEREQAMLTRAFKISVSMTAFMTIAMLVLWPMPMYGSGYIFSKPFFTGWVVVGILWIFCSFFAVGLFPIFEGRATLIHTVKSMVSGKKPTRHISTQGEEEVNEKTSPGTATPEKKSEGANETITSS
;
A
#
# COMPACT_ATOMS: atom_id res chain seq x y z
N VAL A 1 2.18 -32.35 26.98
CA VAL A 1 2.68 -33.73 27.08
C VAL A 1 1.76 -34.56 26.18
N GLY A 2 1.98 -34.73 24.88
CA GLY A 2 3.19 -35.22 24.21
C GLY A 2 2.92 -36.67 23.82
N LEU A 3 2.26 -36.92 22.67
CA LEU A 3 2.09 -38.25 22.09
C LEU A 3 2.17 -38.19 20.56
N CYS A 4 3.15 -38.93 20.06
CA CYS A 4 3.53 -39.16 18.67
C CYS A 4 2.49 -40.04 17.96
N TRP A 5 2.26 -39.78 16.67
CA TRP A 5 1.53 -40.66 15.75
C TRP A 5 2.51 -41.09 14.65
N ASP A 6 3.15 -42.23 14.86
CA ASP A 6 3.72 -43.08 13.80
C ASP A 6 2.80 -44.29 13.70
N ASP A 7 2.11 -44.44 12.57
CA ASP A 7 1.62 -45.69 11.96
C ASP A 7 0.41 -45.37 11.08
N LEU A 8 0.64 -45.27 9.76
CA LEU A 8 -0.26 -45.68 8.66
C LEU A 8 0.19 -45.06 7.32
N LEU A 9 1.32 -45.51 6.80
CA LEU A 9 1.66 -45.38 5.37
C LEU A 9 2.32 -46.67 4.87
N GLU A 10 1.50 -47.73 4.72
CA GLU A 10 1.79 -48.83 3.80
C GLU A 10 0.70 -48.86 2.72
N GLY A 11 1.09 -48.75 1.45
CA GLY A 11 0.20 -49.04 0.33
C GLY A 11 0.57 -48.37 -1.00
N ALA A 12 1.20 -49.16 -1.88
CA ALA A 12 1.36 -48.96 -3.33
C ALA A 12 2.50 -48.04 -3.84
N TYR A 13 3.72 -48.60 -3.86
CA TYR A 13 4.76 -48.25 -4.83
C TYR A 13 4.68 -49.19 -6.05
N ILE A 14 4.64 -48.62 -7.26
CA ILE A 14 4.90 -49.32 -8.53
C ILE A 14 6.39 -49.14 -8.88
N TYR A 15 6.99 -50.25 -9.29
CA TYR A 15 8.42 -50.47 -9.59
C TYR A 15 9.05 -49.52 -10.62
N VAL A 16 10.28 -49.06 -10.34
CA VAL A 16 11.38 -48.97 -11.32
C VAL A 16 12.69 -49.38 -10.63
N GLU A 17 13.39 -50.37 -11.19
CA GLU A 17 14.64 -50.97 -10.70
C GLU A 17 15.83 -50.00 -10.67
N GLN A 18 16.61 -50.03 -9.59
CA GLN A 18 18.02 -49.59 -9.52
C GLN A 18 18.83 -50.61 -8.70
N PRO A 19 20.10 -50.91 -9.05
CA PRO A 19 20.85 -52.03 -8.48
C PRO A 19 21.45 -51.70 -7.10
N ARG A 20 21.48 -52.72 -6.22
CA ARG A 20 21.96 -52.67 -4.82
C ARG A 20 23.46 -52.32 -4.70
N PRO A 21 23.90 -51.62 -3.64
CA PRO A 21 25.30 -51.64 -3.22
C PRO A 21 25.59 -52.81 -2.24
N LYS A 22 26.82 -53.34 -2.30
CA LYS A 22 27.39 -54.40 -1.44
C LYS A 22 27.68 -53.90 -0.01
N PRO A 23 27.82 -54.80 1.00
CA PRO A 23 27.73 -54.44 2.41
C PRO A 23 29.03 -53.82 2.97
N SER A 24 28.87 -52.87 3.89
CA SER A 24 29.96 -52.27 4.67
C SER A 24 30.35 -53.15 5.86
N VAL A 25 31.66 -53.35 6.04
CA VAL A 25 32.26 -54.06 7.16
C VAL A 25 32.34 -53.13 8.37
N PHE A 26 31.71 -53.51 9.48
CA PHE A 26 31.87 -52.84 10.78
C PHE A 26 33.16 -53.30 11.46
N ARG A 27 34.00 -52.35 11.89
CA ARG A 27 35.04 -52.58 12.91
C ARG A 27 34.91 -51.52 14.00
N CYS A 28 34.55 -51.96 15.20
CA CYS A 28 34.51 -51.16 16.42
C CYS A 28 35.92 -51.00 17.01
N GLN A 29 36.29 -49.77 17.36
CA GLN A 29 37.24 -49.49 18.43
C GLN A 29 36.99 -48.09 19.00
N GLY A 30 36.55 -48.03 20.27
CA GLY A 30 36.75 -46.88 21.16
C GLY A 30 35.82 -45.67 20.98
N CYS A 31 35.10 -45.34 22.05
CA CYS A 31 34.23 -44.18 22.27
C CYS A 31 34.73 -42.85 21.67
N ILE A 32 33.94 -42.28 20.74
CA ILE A 32 33.53 -40.87 20.56
C ILE A 32 33.07 -40.72 19.09
N CYS A 33 31.76 -40.62 18.85
CA CYS A 33 31.19 -40.34 17.53
C CYS A 33 30.98 -38.82 17.37
N LEU A 34 31.97 -38.13 16.78
CA LEU A 34 31.77 -36.85 16.10
C LEU A 34 31.57 -37.17 14.62
N LEU A 35 30.37 -36.91 14.10
CA LEU A 35 30.02 -37.17 12.71
C LEU A 35 30.47 -35.97 11.86
N GLU A 36 31.74 -35.96 11.45
CA GLU A 36 32.21 -35.13 10.34
C GLU A 36 31.72 -35.75 9.03
N LEU A 37 30.68 -35.15 8.44
CA LEU A 37 30.23 -35.47 7.10
C LEU A 37 31.13 -34.76 6.08
N HIS A 38 32.33 -35.33 5.85
CA HIS A 38 33.11 -35.08 4.64
C HIS A 38 32.62 -36.04 3.54
N GLN A 39 31.46 -35.72 2.93
CA GLN A 39 31.06 -36.34 1.67
C GLN A 39 31.46 -35.43 0.52
N THR A 40 32.55 -35.80 -0.14
CA THR A 40 32.90 -35.41 -1.51
C THR A 40 31.82 -35.94 -2.46
N ILE A 41 30.82 -35.11 -2.75
CA ILE A 41 29.83 -35.35 -3.80
C ILE A 41 30.59 -35.31 -5.15
N PRO A 42 30.49 -36.35 -6.01
CA PRO A 42 31.06 -36.28 -7.35
C PRO A 42 30.36 -35.18 -8.14
N SER A 43 31.16 -34.27 -8.70
CA SER A 43 30.72 -33.16 -9.53
C SER A 43 30.06 -33.67 -10.82
N ALA A 44 28.77 -33.98 -10.75
CA ALA A 44 27.90 -33.84 -11.90
C ALA A 44 27.72 -32.33 -12.12
N HIS A 45 28.38 -31.79 -13.15
CA HIS A 45 28.11 -30.45 -13.65
C HIS A 45 26.64 -30.39 -14.13
N ARG A 46 25.73 -30.16 -13.18
CA ARG A 46 24.47 -29.50 -13.46
C ARG A 46 24.89 -28.07 -13.77
N GLU A 47 24.81 -27.68 -15.03
CA GLU A 47 25.04 -26.29 -15.42
C GLU A 47 24.18 -25.40 -14.50
N LEU A 48 24.84 -24.70 -13.59
CA LEU A 48 24.22 -23.64 -12.82
C LEU A 48 23.72 -22.64 -13.86
N PRO A 49 22.46 -22.16 -13.78
CA PRO A 49 22.02 -21.07 -14.66
C PRO A 49 23.05 -19.95 -14.54
N LYS A 50 23.55 -19.45 -15.68
CA LYS A 50 24.53 -18.37 -15.72
C LYS A 50 24.04 -17.27 -14.79
N MET A 51 24.76 -17.04 -13.68
CA MET A 51 24.42 -15.95 -12.78
C MET A 51 24.48 -14.65 -13.57
N VAL A 52 23.34 -14.01 -13.74
CA VAL A 52 23.25 -12.65 -14.27
C VAL A 52 24.22 -11.79 -13.47
N THR A 53 25.25 -11.26 -14.13
CA THR A 53 26.27 -10.46 -13.47
C THR A 53 25.60 -9.22 -12.88
N ALA A 54 25.68 -9.04 -11.56
CA ALA A 54 25.08 -7.90 -10.88
C ALA A 54 25.61 -6.58 -11.48
N ALA A 55 24.70 -5.65 -11.80
CA ALA A 55 25.06 -4.38 -12.42
C ALA A 55 25.84 -3.45 -11.47
N LEU A 56 25.61 -3.59 -10.17
CA LEU A 56 26.21 -2.81 -9.09
C LEU A 56 27.00 -3.74 -8.15
N SER A 57 27.93 -3.17 -7.39
CA SER A 57 28.64 -3.92 -6.35
C SER A 57 27.76 -4.10 -5.10
N GLN A 58 28.06 -5.14 -4.32
CA GLN A 58 27.38 -5.39 -3.04
C GLN A 58 27.46 -4.18 -2.10
N GLY A 59 28.56 -3.42 -2.13
CA GLY A 59 28.73 -2.20 -1.34
C GLY A 59 27.67 -1.13 -1.63
N VAL A 60 27.19 -1.03 -2.87
CA VAL A 60 26.07 -0.14 -3.22
C VAL A 60 24.75 -0.65 -2.61
N GLY A 61 24.55 -1.97 -2.59
CA GLY A 61 23.42 -2.61 -1.93
C GLY A 61 23.35 -2.27 -0.44
N TYR A 62 24.42 -2.55 0.31
CA TYR A 62 24.51 -2.17 1.72
C TYR A 62 24.44 -0.66 1.93
N GLY A 63 25.04 0.14 1.04
CA GLY A 63 25.03 1.60 1.11
C GLY A 63 23.62 2.19 0.94
N ILE A 64 22.78 1.64 0.07
CA ILE A 64 21.39 2.09 -0.07
C ILE A 64 20.55 1.55 1.09
N VAL A 65 20.60 0.24 1.35
CA VAL A 65 19.74 -0.37 2.39
C VAL A 65 20.02 0.22 3.78
N LEU A 66 21.29 0.32 4.18
CA LEU A 66 21.67 0.86 5.49
C LEU A 66 21.96 2.35 5.43
N GLY A 67 22.81 2.80 4.52
CA GLY A 67 23.25 4.19 4.49
C GLY A 67 22.12 5.18 4.23
N VAL A 68 21.36 4.97 3.14
CA VAL A 68 20.18 5.81 2.85
C VAL A 68 19.11 5.61 3.92
N GLY A 69 18.88 4.38 4.39
CA GLY A 69 17.96 4.10 5.50
C GLY A 69 18.26 4.88 6.79
N PHE A 70 19.51 4.88 7.24
CA PHE A 70 19.96 5.64 8.41
C PHE A 70 19.93 7.14 8.18
N LEU A 71 20.30 7.60 6.98
CA LEU A 71 20.22 9.02 6.64
C LEU A 71 18.78 9.53 6.72
N PHE A 72 17.82 8.76 6.21
CA PHE A 72 16.40 9.05 6.38
C PHE A 72 16.00 9.03 7.85
N ALA A 73 16.42 8.03 8.61
CA ALA A 73 16.10 7.97 10.04
C ALA A 73 16.61 9.18 10.81
N ILE A 74 17.86 9.59 10.58
CA ILE A 74 18.44 10.80 11.17
C ILE A 74 17.66 12.04 10.73
N GLY A 75 17.32 12.15 9.44
CA GLY A 75 16.53 13.25 8.90
C GLY A 75 15.16 13.37 9.57
N MET A 76 14.52 12.24 9.88
CA MET A 76 13.22 12.23 10.56
C MET A 76 13.32 12.54 12.03
N ILE A 77 14.32 12.00 12.73
CA ILE A 77 14.60 12.36 14.12
C ILE A 77 14.87 13.87 14.22
N ALA A 78 15.63 14.43 13.28
CA ALA A 78 15.91 15.85 13.21
C ALA A 78 14.64 16.67 12.91
N THR A 79 13.79 16.21 11.99
CA THR A 79 12.51 16.88 11.68
C THR A 79 11.59 16.89 12.90
N THR A 80 11.41 15.75 13.58
CA THR A 80 10.62 15.65 14.81
C THR A 80 11.19 16.54 15.92
N TYR A 81 12.51 16.60 16.06
CA TYR A 81 13.16 17.52 16.99
C TYR A 81 12.89 18.99 16.66
N VAL A 82 12.99 19.37 15.38
CA VAL A 82 12.70 20.73 14.91
C VAL A 82 11.24 21.10 15.15
N LEU A 83 10.30 20.21 14.82
CA LEU A 83 8.87 20.40 15.07
C LEU A 83 8.58 20.59 16.58
N LYS A 84 9.16 19.72 17.42
CA LYS A 84 9.03 19.83 18.89
C LYS A 84 9.62 21.14 19.42
N ARG A 85 10.80 21.54 18.92
CA ARG A 85 11.56 22.69 19.42
C ARG A 85 10.98 24.03 18.98
N TYR A 86 10.58 24.14 17.72
CA TYR A 86 10.24 25.41 17.07
C TYR A 86 8.73 25.59 16.84
N ASN A 87 7.97 24.50 16.69
CA ASN A 87 6.50 24.56 16.58
C ASN A 87 5.78 24.19 17.88
N ARG A 88 6.50 23.91 18.98
CA ARG A 88 5.96 23.48 20.29
C ARG A 88 4.95 22.33 20.20
N GLU A 89 5.16 21.41 19.26
CA GLU A 89 4.29 20.23 19.12
C GLU A 89 4.61 19.19 20.20
N LEU A 90 3.63 18.94 21.07
CA LEU A 90 3.68 17.85 22.04
C LEU A 90 3.48 16.51 21.35
N GLN A 91 4.34 15.54 21.69
CA GLN A 91 4.23 14.16 21.22
C GLN A 91 3.37 13.35 22.19
N THR A 92 2.05 13.54 22.12
CA THR A 92 1.06 12.73 22.83
C THR A 92 0.76 11.43 22.07
N SER A 93 0.05 10.47 22.68
CA SER A 93 -0.34 9.23 21.97
C SER A 93 -1.32 9.53 20.83
N GLU A 94 -2.17 10.55 20.99
CA GLU A 94 -3.01 11.11 19.93
C GLU A 94 -2.15 11.64 18.77
N MET A 95 -1.21 12.56 19.02
CA MET A 95 -0.35 13.12 17.97
C MET A 95 0.47 12.04 17.25
N PHE A 96 0.94 11.03 17.98
CA PHE A 96 1.70 9.92 17.41
C PHE A 96 0.87 9.09 16.43
N THR A 97 -0.41 8.85 16.74
CA THR A 97 -1.27 7.91 15.99
C THR A 97 -2.14 8.60 14.94
N THR A 98 -2.54 9.86 15.14
CA THR A 98 -3.49 10.58 14.28
C THR A 98 -2.88 11.83 13.63
N ALA A 99 -1.62 12.16 13.93
CA ALA A 99 -0.99 13.42 13.53
C ALA A 99 -1.80 14.68 13.90
N GLY A 100 -2.62 14.60 14.96
CA GLY A 100 -3.50 15.68 15.42
C GLY A 100 -4.62 16.04 14.44
N ARG A 101 -4.85 15.24 13.39
CA ARG A 101 -5.91 15.47 12.38
C ARG A 101 -5.79 16.79 11.60
N THR A 102 -4.58 17.33 11.47
CA THR A 102 -4.31 18.67 10.89
C THR A 102 -3.76 18.68 9.47
N VAL A 103 -3.61 17.52 8.82
CA VAL A 103 -2.90 17.43 7.53
C VAL A 103 -3.75 18.02 6.39
N LYS A 104 -3.14 18.91 5.59
CA LYS A 104 -3.77 19.62 4.45
C LYS A 104 -3.77 18.82 3.14
N SER A 105 -4.56 19.27 2.16
CA SER A 105 -4.93 18.51 0.96
C SER A 105 -3.73 18.05 0.14
N GLY A 106 -2.72 18.90 -0.04
CA GLY A 106 -1.53 18.55 -0.83
C GLY A 106 -0.72 17.44 -0.17
N LEU A 107 -0.43 17.59 1.11
CA LEU A 107 0.34 16.58 1.86
C LEU A 107 -0.46 15.28 2.06
N VAL A 108 -1.78 15.36 2.24
CA VAL A 108 -2.67 14.19 2.19
C VAL A 108 -2.60 13.50 0.84
N GLY A 109 -2.71 14.23 -0.27
CA GLY A 109 -2.64 13.65 -1.61
C GLY A 109 -1.31 12.98 -1.91
N SER A 110 -0.20 13.58 -1.49
CA SER A 110 1.14 12.97 -1.60
C SER A 110 1.29 11.72 -0.75
N ALA A 111 0.80 11.74 0.50
CA ALA A 111 0.80 10.55 1.34
C ALA A 111 -0.12 9.45 0.80
N VAL A 112 -1.27 9.78 0.22
CA VAL A 112 -2.12 8.82 -0.50
C VAL A 112 -1.37 8.23 -1.70
N VAL A 113 -0.60 9.01 -2.45
CA VAL A 113 0.22 8.42 -3.50
C VAL A 113 1.29 7.48 -2.93
N SER A 114 2.01 7.90 -1.89
CA SER A 114 3.09 7.13 -1.29
C SER A 114 2.60 5.79 -0.72
N SER A 115 1.51 5.80 0.04
CA SER A 115 1.02 4.58 0.74
C SER A 115 0.49 3.51 -0.21
N TRP A 116 0.08 3.90 -1.42
CA TRP A 116 -0.39 2.97 -2.45
C TRP A 116 0.72 2.62 -3.45
N THR A 117 1.86 3.32 -3.42
CA THR A 117 3.01 3.04 -4.29
C THR A 117 3.94 2.05 -3.61
N TRP A 118 3.52 0.79 -3.58
CA TRP A 118 4.29 -0.33 -3.06
C TRP A 118 5.42 -0.73 -4.01
N ALA A 119 6.36 -1.53 -3.50
CA ALA A 119 7.29 -2.26 -4.37
C ALA A 119 6.52 -3.10 -5.41
N ALA A 120 5.43 -3.75 -5.00
CA ALA A 120 4.53 -4.49 -5.90
C ALA A 120 3.94 -3.59 -6.99
N THR A 121 3.53 -2.36 -6.66
CA THR A 121 2.99 -1.39 -7.63
C THR A 121 3.92 -1.11 -8.79
N LEU A 122 5.23 -1.15 -8.58
CA LEU A 122 6.23 -0.91 -9.63
C LEU A 122 6.69 -2.21 -10.29
N LEU A 123 6.96 -3.24 -9.48
CA LEU A 123 7.56 -4.49 -9.93
C LEU A 123 6.53 -5.45 -10.52
N GLN A 124 5.39 -5.66 -9.85
CA GLN A 124 4.34 -6.55 -10.32
C GLN A 124 3.65 -5.99 -11.57
N SER A 125 3.34 -4.70 -11.60
CA SER A 125 2.73 -4.07 -12.77
C SER A 125 3.62 -4.19 -14.02
N SER A 126 4.93 -4.00 -13.86
CA SER A 126 5.92 -4.18 -14.93
C SER A 126 6.07 -5.65 -15.35
N GLY A 127 6.02 -6.59 -14.40
CA GLY A 127 6.03 -8.03 -14.69
C GLY A 127 4.77 -8.48 -15.45
N VAL A 128 3.60 -7.96 -15.09
CA VAL A 128 2.33 -8.21 -15.79
C VAL A 128 2.36 -7.57 -17.19
N CYS A 129 2.99 -6.41 -17.35
CA CYS A 129 3.24 -5.82 -18.67
C CYS A 129 4.14 -6.69 -19.54
N TYR A 130 5.21 -7.24 -18.97
CA TYR A 130 6.08 -8.18 -19.67
C TYR A 130 5.29 -9.43 -20.15
N ARG A 131 4.33 -9.92 -19.36
CA ARG A 131 3.49 -11.07 -19.75
C ARG A 131 2.43 -10.74 -20.80
N TYR A 132 1.73 -9.62 -20.65
CA TYR A 132 0.47 -9.35 -21.39
C TYR A 132 0.48 -8.08 -22.23
N GLY A 133 1.61 -7.37 -22.28
CA GLY A 133 1.78 -6.14 -23.05
C GLY A 133 1.05 -4.94 -22.43
N VAL A 134 0.52 -4.06 -23.27
CA VAL A 134 -0.13 -2.79 -22.87
C VAL A 134 -1.38 -2.99 -22.00
N SER A 135 -2.02 -4.17 -22.09
CA SER A 135 -3.19 -4.50 -21.26
C SER A 135 -2.86 -4.57 -19.76
N GLY A 136 -1.69 -5.12 -19.42
CA GLY A 136 -1.27 -5.35 -18.03
C GLY A 136 -1.19 -4.07 -17.18
N PRO A 137 -0.40 -3.06 -17.58
CA PRO A 137 -0.30 -1.77 -16.89
C PRO A 137 -1.64 -1.10 -16.67
N PHE A 138 -2.48 -1.10 -17.71
CA PHE A 138 -3.78 -0.42 -17.65
C PHE A 138 -4.71 -1.11 -16.66
N TRP A 139 -4.83 -2.44 -16.72
CA TRP A 139 -5.68 -3.20 -15.80
C TRP A 139 -5.20 -3.13 -14.35
N TYR A 140 -3.88 -3.11 -14.14
CA TYR A 140 -3.31 -2.90 -12.81
C TYR A 140 -3.71 -1.52 -12.26
N ALA A 141 -3.43 -0.46 -13.02
CA ALA A 141 -3.62 0.91 -12.60
C ALA A 141 -5.11 1.26 -12.43
N SER A 142 -5.95 0.94 -13.40
CA SER A 142 -7.38 1.27 -13.37
C SER A 142 -8.10 0.56 -12.22
N GLY A 143 -7.83 -0.73 -12.01
CA GLY A 143 -8.43 -1.53 -10.94
C GLY A 143 -8.13 -0.97 -9.55
N ALA A 144 -6.87 -0.61 -9.30
CA ALA A 144 -6.45 -0.08 -8.00
C ALA A 144 -6.88 1.39 -7.79
N THR A 145 -6.85 2.25 -8.82
CA THR A 145 -7.32 3.65 -8.71
C THR A 145 -8.78 3.73 -8.27
N VAL A 146 -9.65 2.86 -8.80
CA VAL A 146 -11.06 2.81 -8.39
C VAL A 146 -11.20 2.53 -6.90
N GLN A 147 -10.35 1.67 -6.35
CA GLN A 147 -10.40 1.30 -4.93
C GLN A 147 -9.87 2.39 -4.02
N ILE A 148 -8.84 3.13 -4.44
CA ILE A 148 -8.38 4.33 -3.73
C ILE A 148 -9.55 5.32 -3.58
N LEU A 149 -10.29 5.55 -4.68
CA LEU A 149 -11.43 6.46 -4.70
C LEU A 149 -12.62 5.93 -3.87
N LEU A 150 -12.94 4.63 -3.96
CA LEU A 150 -13.96 4.00 -3.11
C LEU A 150 -13.57 4.07 -1.64
N PHE A 151 -12.30 3.82 -1.30
CA PHE A 151 -11.82 3.95 0.07
C PHE A 151 -11.96 5.38 0.59
N ALA A 152 -11.76 6.40 -0.26
CA ALA A 152 -12.02 7.79 0.12
C ALA A 152 -13.48 8.01 0.58
N THR A 153 -14.46 7.34 -0.03
CA THR A 153 -15.86 7.41 0.42
C THR A 153 -16.04 6.81 1.82
N LEU A 154 -15.36 5.68 2.11
CA LEU A 154 -15.41 5.03 3.42
C LEU A 154 -14.65 5.80 4.48
N ALA A 155 -13.52 6.41 4.13
CA ALA A 155 -12.76 7.31 5.00
C ALA A 155 -13.62 8.48 5.49
N ILE A 156 -14.41 9.08 4.60
CA ILE A 156 -15.34 10.16 4.94
C ILE A 156 -16.48 9.63 5.84
N GLU A 157 -17.03 8.46 5.53
CA GLU A 157 -18.08 7.85 6.36
C GLU A 157 -17.58 7.50 7.76
N LEU A 158 -16.35 6.98 7.86
CA LEU A 158 -15.69 6.70 9.14
C LEU A 158 -15.60 7.97 9.99
N LYS A 159 -15.12 9.08 9.42
CA LYS A 159 -15.06 10.37 10.14
C LYS A 159 -16.44 10.85 10.57
N ARG A 160 -17.45 10.69 9.71
CA ARG A 160 -18.83 11.11 9.98
C ARG A 160 -19.48 10.32 11.12
N ARG A 161 -19.14 9.03 11.27
CA ARG A 161 -19.74 8.10 12.25
C ARG A 161 -18.93 7.94 13.53
N ALA A 162 -17.61 8.00 13.43
CA ALA A 162 -16.66 7.70 14.48
C ALA A 162 -15.44 8.66 14.41
N PRO A 163 -15.64 9.98 14.63
CA PRO A 163 -14.58 10.98 14.47
C PRO A 163 -13.38 10.76 15.42
N ASN A 164 -13.63 10.13 16.56
CA ASN A 164 -12.65 9.88 17.62
C ASN A 164 -11.97 8.51 17.55
N ALA A 165 -12.29 7.69 16.54
CA ALA A 165 -11.63 6.39 16.36
C ALA A 165 -10.15 6.57 15.98
N HIS A 166 -9.32 5.61 16.42
CA HIS A 166 -7.91 5.48 16.06
C HIS A 166 -7.73 4.34 15.05
N THR A 167 -8.55 3.29 15.14
CA THR A 167 -8.56 2.17 14.19
C THR A 167 -9.98 1.90 13.69
N PHE A 168 -10.11 1.25 12.53
CA PHE A 168 -11.42 0.79 12.05
C PHE A 168 -11.97 -0.38 12.88
N LEU A 169 -11.11 -1.05 13.64
CA LEU A 169 -11.47 -2.18 14.50
C LEU A 169 -12.22 -1.72 15.75
N GLU A 170 -11.88 -0.55 16.32
CA GLU A 170 -12.65 0.10 17.38
C GLU A 170 -14.11 0.32 16.98
N VAL A 171 -14.34 0.68 15.71
CA VAL A 171 -15.68 0.88 15.14
C VAL A 171 -16.46 -0.43 15.06
N ILE A 172 -15.80 -1.51 14.64
CA ILE A 172 -16.39 -2.86 14.59
C ILE A 172 -16.76 -3.34 15.99
N LYS A 173 -15.87 -3.12 16.97
CA LYS A 173 -16.12 -3.45 18.38
C LYS A 173 -17.29 -2.65 18.94
N ALA A 174 -17.33 -1.34 18.69
CA ALA A 174 -18.41 -0.47 19.14
C ALA A 174 -19.78 -0.90 18.60
N ARG A 175 -19.82 -1.46 17.39
CA ARG A 175 -21.08 -1.92 16.76
C ARG A 175 -21.50 -3.32 17.18
N TYR A 176 -20.61 -4.29 17.12
CA TYR A 176 -20.98 -5.71 17.22
C TYR A 176 -20.44 -6.42 18.48
N GLY A 177 -19.51 -5.79 19.20
CA GLY A 177 -18.88 -6.34 20.38
C GLY A 177 -17.67 -7.24 20.09
N THR A 178 -17.24 -7.97 21.12
CA THR A 178 -15.94 -8.67 21.18
C THR A 178 -15.75 -9.76 20.13
N ALA A 179 -16.77 -10.59 19.87
CA ALA A 179 -16.60 -11.74 18.97
C ALA A 179 -16.26 -11.30 17.54
N THR A 180 -17.02 -10.34 17.01
CA THR A 180 -16.77 -9.76 15.69
C THR A 180 -15.44 -9.01 15.67
N HIS A 181 -15.14 -8.27 16.74
CA HIS A 181 -13.87 -7.55 16.85
C HIS A 181 -12.66 -8.47 16.69
N VAL A 182 -12.64 -9.62 17.37
CA VAL A 182 -11.54 -10.61 17.25
C VAL A 182 -11.40 -11.14 15.82
N VAL A 183 -12.50 -11.42 15.13
CA VAL A 183 -12.46 -11.85 13.73
C VAL A 183 -11.79 -10.80 12.85
N PHE A 184 -12.19 -9.53 12.97
CA PHE A 184 -11.60 -8.47 12.16
C PHE A 184 -10.18 -8.09 12.58
N ILE A 185 -9.78 -8.28 13.85
CA ILE A 185 -8.36 -8.22 14.25
C ILE A 185 -7.55 -9.24 13.45
N VAL A 186 -8.04 -10.48 13.32
CA VAL A 186 -7.35 -11.52 12.54
C VAL A 186 -7.23 -11.11 11.06
N PHE A 187 -8.31 -10.61 10.44
CA PHE A 187 -8.27 -10.16 9.05
C PHE A 187 -7.40 -8.92 8.83
N GLY A 188 -7.41 -7.97 9.77
CA GLY A 188 -6.55 -6.78 9.71
C GLY A 188 -5.07 -7.14 9.82
N LEU A 189 -4.70 -7.93 10.83
CA LEU A 189 -3.32 -8.41 10.99
C LEU A 189 -2.88 -9.32 9.84
N MET A 190 -3.76 -10.19 9.34
CA MET A 190 -3.47 -11.03 8.17
C MET A 190 -3.18 -10.18 6.94
N THR A 191 -3.95 -9.11 6.71
CA THR A 191 -3.70 -8.13 5.65
C THR A 191 -2.33 -7.49 5.81
N ASN A 192 -2.04 -6.94 7.00
CA ASN A 192 -0.78 -6.26 7.24
C ASN A 192 0.44 -7.18 7.09
N ILE A 193 0.32 -8.43 7.57
CA ILE A 193 1.36 -9.46 7.40
C ILE A 193 1.59 -9.74 5.92
N LEU A 194 0.54 -10.00 5.14
CA LEU A 194 0.68 -10.32 3.71
C LEU A 194 1.32 -9.17 2.93
N VAL A 195 0.88 -7.93 3.16
CA VAL A 195 1.45 -6.75 2.50
C VAL A 195 2.93 -6.59 2.89
N THR A 196 3.27 -6.71 4.18
CA THR A 196 4.66 -6.57 4.64
C THR A 196 5.57 -7.65 4.03
N LEU A 197 5.10 -8.91 3.94
CA LEU A 197 5.85 -10.00 3.32
C LEU A 197 6.16 -9.71 1.84
N MET A 198 5.18 -9.19 1.09
CA MET A 198 5.38 -8.83 -0.32
C MET A 198 6.42 -7.72 -0.49
N LEU A 199 6.39 -6.71 0.37
CA LEU A 199 7.34 -5.59 0.34
C LEU A 199 8.77 -6.07 0.59
N ILE A 200 8.97 -6.90 1.62
CA ILE A 200 10.30 -7.40 2.00
C ILE A 200 10.84 -8.38 0.96
N VAL A 201 10.03 -9.37 0.53
CA VAL A 201 10.45 -10.37 -0.46
C VAL A 201 10.76 -9.71 -1.81
N GLY A 202 9.89 -8.80 -2.27
CA GLY A 202 10.10 -8.06 -3.53
C GLY A 202 11.31 -7.10 -3.48
N GLY A 203 11.47 -6.41 -2.35
CA GLY A 203 12.61 -5.53 -2.10
C GLY A 203 13.93 -6.31 -2.09
N ALA A 204 13.99 -7.40 -1.34
CA ALA A 204 15.18 -8.25 -1.23
C ALA A 204 15.56 -8.89 -2.57
N ALA A 205 14.59 -9.38 -3.35
CA ALA A 205 14.83 -9.92 -4.69
C ALA A 205 15.44 -8.87 -5.63
N THR A 206 14.93 -7.63 -5.58
CA THR A 206 15.47 -6.54 -6.39
C THR A 206 16.89 -6.14 -5.96
N VAL A 207 17.13 -6.03 -4.65
CA VAL A 207 18.45 -5.71 -4.09
C VAL A 207 19.48 -6.77 -4.52
N ASN A 208 19.12 -8.06 -4.39
CA ASN A 208 19.97 -9.17 -4.81
C ASN A 208 20.26 -9.13 -6.32
N ALA A 209 19.22 -9.00 -7.15
CA ALA A 209 19.38 -9.00 -8.60
C ALA A 209 20.25 -7.85 -9.13
N LEU A 210 20.20 -6.67 -8.48
CA LEU A 210 20.94 -5.48 -8.94
C LEU A 210 22.37 -5.39 -8.37
N THR A 211 22.62 -5.93 -7.17
CA THR A 211 23.88 -5.70 -6.44
C THR A 211 24.63 -6.97 -6.05
N GLY A 212 24.00 -8.14 -6.18
CA GLY A 212 24.52 -9.41 -5.68
C GLY A 212 24.55 -9.51 -4.15
N MET A 213 23.93 -8.58 -3.42
CA MET A 213 23.79 -8.65 -1.96
C MET A 213 22.95 -9.87 -1.59
N ASP A 214 23.37 -10.62 -0.58
CA ASP A 214 22.66 -11.81 -0.12
C ASP A 214 21.20 -11.48 0.24
N THR A 215 20.27 -12.35 -0.21
CA THR A 215 18.83 -12.11 -0.04
C THR A 215 18.42 -12.15 1.43
N VAL A 216 19.01 -13.03 2.24
CA VAL A 216 18.71 -13.12 3.68
C VAL A 216 19.19 -11.88 4.39
N ALA A 217 20.39 -11.39 4.06
CA ALA A 217 20.89 -10.11 4.55
C ALA A 217 19.94 -8.96 4.16
N ALA A 218 19.48 -8.91 2.91
CA ALA A 218 18.56 -7.86 2.46
C ALA A 218 17.22 -7.90 3.22
N ILE A 219 16.67 -9.09 3.48
CA ILE A 219 15.44 -9.31 4.24
C ILE A 219 15.54 -8.71 5.66
N TYR A 220 16.63 -8.97 6.38
CA TYR A 220 16.79 -8.47 7.75
C TYR A 220 17.19 -7.00 7.82
N LEU A 221 17.93 -6.49 6.84
CA LEU A 221 18.46 -5.12 6.89
C LEU A 221 17.50 -4.06 6.35
N LEU A 222 16.62 -4.41 5.40
CA LEU A 222 15.61 -3.49 4.85
C LEU A 222 14.72 -2.86 5.93
N PRO A 223 14.16 -3.61 6.91
CA PRO A 223 13.31 -3.03 7.94
C PRO A 223 14.05 -2.20 9.00
N VAL A 224 15.38 -2.35 9.16
CA VAL A 224 16.13 -1.74 10.29
C VAL A 224 16.01 -0.22 10.28
N GLY A 225 16.27 0.42 9.13
CA GLY A 225 16.13 1.86 9.00
C GLY A 225 14.69 2.33 9.24
N VAL A 226 13.72 1.54 8.78
CA VAL A 226 12.29 1.81 8.95
C VAL A 226 11.89 1.81 10.42
N VAL A 227 12.23 0.73 11.14
CA VAL A 227 11.98 0.60 12.58
C VAL A 227 12.59 1.77 13.36
N ALA A 228 13.82 2.17 13.02
CA ALA A 228 14.52 3.26 13.69
C ALA A 228 13.77 4.60 13.58
N TYR A 229 13.22 4.94 12.41
CA TYR A 229 12.50 6.21 12.24
C TYR A 229 11.04 6.14 12.64
N THR A 230 10.37 4.99 12.48
CA THR A 230 8.97 4.81 12.87
C THR A 230 8.79 4.91 14.38
N THR A 231 9.75 4.40 15.16
CA THR A 231 9.73 4.49 16.64
C THR A 231 9.97 5.90 17.18
N VAL A 232 10.50 6.84 16.38
CA VAL A 232 10.77 8.21 16.85
C VAL A 232 9.85 9.25 16.19
N GLY A 233 9.43 9.02 14.94
CA GLY A 233 8.78 10.01 14.10
C GLY A 233 7.27 10.19 14.34
N GLY A 234 6.55 9.12 14.68
CA GLY A 234 5.08 9.12 14.67
C GLY A 234 4.47 9.35 13.27
N LEU A 235 3.14 9.37 13.20
CA LEU A 235 2.42 9.44 11.92
C LEU A 235 2.68 10.75 11.14
N LYS A 236 2.81 11.89 11.83
CA LYS A 236 3.04 13.19 11.17
C LYS A 236 4.39 13.28 10.44
N ALA A 237 5.45 12.74 11.04
CA ALA A 237 6.75 12.62 10.39
C ALA A 237 6.65 11.74 9.15
N THR A 238 5.85 10.67 9.23
CA THR A 238 5.63 9.74 8.12
C THR A 238 4.99 10.44 6.91
N PHE A 239 4.09 11.40 7.11
CA PHE A 239 3.55 12.21 6.00
C PHE A 239 4.63 13.00 5.25
N LEU A 240 5.63 13.52 5.95
CA LEU A 240 6.73 14.27 5.32
C LEU A 240 7.68 13.34 4.56
N THR A 241 8.03 12.18 5.12
CA THR A 241 8.83 11.18 4.39
C THR A 241 8.12 10.72 3.13
N ASP A 242 6.82 10.46 3.23
CA ASP A 242 6.00 10.00 2.12
C ASP A 242 6.02 11.00 0.96
N TRP A 243 6.01 12.30 1.27
CA TRP A 243 6.19 13.34 0.26
C TRP A 243 7.58 13.29 -0.40
N VAL A 244 8.66 13.17 0.39
CA VAL A 244 10.04 13.06 -0.16
C VAL A 244 10.18 11.85 -1.07
N TYR A 245 9.64 10.70 -0.66
CA TYR A 245 9.65 9.47 -1.44
C TYR A 245 8.87 9.63 -2.74
N THR A 246 7.64 10.17 -2.67
CA THR A 246 6.81 10.43 -3.84
C THR A 246 7.50 11.38 -4.82
N PHE A 247 8.13 12.45 -4.32
CA PHE A 247 8.83 13.44 -5.14
C PHE A 247 9.99 12.81 -5.93
N ILE A 248 10.85 12.05 -5.25
CA ILE A 248 12.02 11.40 -5.88
C ILE A 248 11.57 10.31 -6.86
N LEU A 249 10.56 9.52 -6.48
CA LEU A 249 10.00 8.47 -7.32
C LEU A 249 9.45 9.03 -8.64
N LEU A 250 8.70 10.14 -8.60
CA LEU A 250 8.16 10.79 -9.80
C LEU A 250 9.26 11.28 -10.75
N ILE A 251 10.36 11.81 -10.22
CA ILE A 251 11.52 12.23 -11.03
C ILE A 251 12.13 11.03 -11.75
N ILE A 252 12.32 9.90 -11.07
CA ILE A 252 12.91 8.70 -11.69
C ILE A 252 11.99 8.15 -12.79
N ILE A 253 10.67 8.15 -12.58
CA ILE A 253 9.71 7.72 -13.61
C ILE A 253 9.78 8.63 -14.84
N ILE A 254 9.86 9.94 -14.65
CA ILE A 254 10.05 10.90 -15.75
C ILE A 254 11.35 10.59 -16.50
N ILE A 255 12.46 10.36 -15.79
CA ILE A 255 13.75 9.99 -16.41
C ILE A 255 13.62 8.70 -17.23
N PHE A 256 13.01 7.66 -16.68
CA PHE A 256 12.80 6.39 -17.39
C PHE A 256 11.95 6.56 -18.64
N SER A 257 10.81 7.26 -18.55
CA SER A 257 9.92 7.49 -19.69
C SER A 257 10.59 8.31 -20.80
N LEU A 258 11.26 9.43 -20.47
CA LEU A 258 11.96 10.25 -21.45
C LEU A 258 13.16 9.50 -22.06
N THR A 259 13.84 8.67 -21.29
CA THR A 259 14.94 7.86 -21.81
C THR A 259 14.43 6.82 -22.81
N ALA A 260 13.42 6.04 -22.45
CA ALA A 260 12.87 5.01 -23.32
C ALA A 260 12.27 5.59 -24.62
N TYR A 261 11.62 6.74 -24.54
CA TYR A 261 10.82 7.28 -25.65
C TYR A 261 11.39 8.53 -26.33
N ALA A 262 12.51 9.09 -25.90
CA ALA A 262 13.05 10.31 -26.53
C ALA A 262 14.58 10.38 -26.67
N SER A 263 15.37 9.72 -25.82
CA SER A 263 16.83 9.94 -25.80
C SER A 263 17.71 8.69 -25.88
N SER A 264 17.19 7.49 -25.59
CA SER A 264 17.98 6.26 -25.69
C SER A 264 18.47 6.02 -27.12
N ASP A 265 19.69 5.53 -27.27
CA ASP A 265 20.28 5.15 -28.54
C ASP A 265 19.69 3.83 -29.11
N VAL A 266 19.05 3.01 -28.26
CA VAL A 266 18.45 1.73 -28.66
C VAL A 266 16.95 1.86 -28.88
N LEU A 267 16.24 2.52 -27.95
CA LEU A 267 14.80 2.74 -28.05
C LEU A 267 14.50 4.12 -28.67
N GLY A 268 14.76 5.22 -27.94
CA GLY A 268 14.85 6.59 -28.47
C GLY A 268 13.58 7.22 -29.05
N SER A 269 12.53 6.46 -29.34
CA SER A 269 11.24 6.94 -29.85
C SER A 269 10.13 5.92 -29.62
N PRO A 270 8.85 6.34 -29.45
CA PRO A 270 7.73 5.40 -29.37
C PRO A 270 7.61 4.54 -30.63
N SER A 271 7.94 5.09 -31.81
CA SER A 271 7.94 4.37 -33.08
C SER A 271 8.92 3.20 -33.10
N LYS A 272 10.13 3.38 -32.57
CA LYS A 272 11.13 2.32 -32.53
C LYS A 272 10.79 1.26 -31.48
N VAL A 273 10.27 1.67 -30.32
CA VAL A 273 9.73 0.73 -29.32
C VAL A 273 8.62 -0.11 -29.93
N TYR A 274 7.68 0.52 -30.64
CA TYR A 274 6.61 -0.17 -31.35
C TYR A 274 7.14 -1.24 -32.32
N ASP A 275 8.12 -0.89 -33.15
CA ASP A 275 8.70 -1.83 -34.13
C ASP A 275 9.33 -3.04 -33.44
N LEU A 276 10.09 -2.82 -32.37
CA LEU A 276 10.70 -3.89 -31.57
C LEU A 276 9.66 -4.76 -30.86
N LEU A 277 8.54 -4.19 -30.42
CA LEU A 277 7.44 -4.96 -29.81
C LEU A 277 6.70 -5.83 -30.83
N VAL A 278 6.55 -5.37 -32.06
CA VAL A 278 6.02 -6.19 -33.16
C VAL A 278 6.96 -7.35 -33.45
N GLU A 279 8.27 -7.10 -33.53
CA GLU A 279 9.28 -8.16 -33.68
C GLU A 279 9.28 -9.15 -32.51
N ALA A 280 9.11 -8.65 -31.28
CA ALA A 280 8.99 -9.50 -30.09
C ALA A 280 7.74 -10.38 -30.14
N ALA A 281 6.60 -9.86 -30.61
CA ALA A 281 5.36 -10.63 -30.79
C ALA A 281 5.52 -11.74 -31.85
N LEU A 282 6.30 -11.51 -32.91
CA LEU A 282 6.58 -12.53 -33.93
C LEU A 282 7.46 -13.66 -33.38
N ARG A 283 8.43 -13.34 -32.53
CA ARG A 283 9.29 -14.36 -31.88
C ARG A 283 8.56 -15.13 -30.78
N HIS A 284 7.77 -14.41 -29.99
CA HIS A 284 7.13 -14.91 -28.78
C HIS A 284 5.68 -14.39 -28.69
N PRO A 285 4.75 -14.96 -29.48
CA PRO A 285 3.35 -14.55 -29.46
C PRO A 285 2.70 -14.91 -28.11
N VAL A 286 1.86 -14.01 -27.61
CA VAL A 286 1.15 -14.22 -26.33
C VAL A 286 -0.17 -14.95 -26.55
N SER A 287 -0.32 -16.12 -25.92
CA SER A 287 -1.57 -16.88 -25.97
C SER A 287 -2.73 -16.07 -25.38
N GLY A 288 -3.87 -16.03 -26.08
CA GLY A 288 -5.05 -15.28 -25.67
C GLY A 288 -5.01 -13.78 -25.97
N ASN A 289 -3.92 -13.26 -26.57
CA ASN A 289 -3.89 -11.91 -27.12
C ASN A 289 -4.38 -11.88 -28.58
N ALA A 290 -4.97 -10.76 -29.02
CA ALA A 290 -5.28 -10.54 -30.44
C ALA A 290 -4.01 -10.65 -31.29
N ASP A 291 -3.99 -11.60 -32.23
CA ASP A 291 -2.84 -11.99 -33.06
C ASP A 291 -1.53 -12.21 -32.30
N GLY A 292 -1.61 -12.60 -31.02
CA GLY A 292 -0.44 -12.76 -30.15
C GLY A 292 0.30 -11.46 -29.80
N SER A 293 -0.28 -10.30 -30.12
CA SER A 293 0.37 -9.00 -30.01
C SER A 293 0.50 -8.51 -28.57
N TYR A 294 1.61 -7.84 -28.24
CA TYR A 294 1.78 -7.08 -26.98
C TYR A 294 1.07 -5.72 -27.00
N LEU A 295 0.55 -5.30 -28.15
CA LEU A 295 -0.02 -3.97 -28.39
C LEU A 295 -1.56 -4.03 -28.50
N THR A 296 -2.21 -4.83 -27.67
CA THR A 296 -3.68 -4.94 -27.65
C THR A 296 -4.21 -4.95 -26.22
N MET A 297 -5.43 -4.44 -26.05
CA MET A 297 -6.19 -4.60 -24.80
C MET A 297 -6.88 -5.96 -24.72
N LYS A 298 -7.11 -6.64 -25.85
CA LYS A 298 -7.69 -7.98 -25.89
C LYS A 298 -6.64 -9.00 -25.48
N SER A 299 -6.52 -9.21 -24.18
CA SER A 299 -5.63 -10.18 -23.55
C SER A 299 -6.40 -11.00 -22.51
N GLN A 300 -6.52 -12.31 -22.73
CA GLN A 300 -7.19 -13.20 -21.78
C GLN A 300 -6.49 -13.18 -20.41
N GLY A 301 -5.17 -13.41 -20.38
CA GLY A 301 -4.40 -13.40 -19.14
C GLY A 301 -4.40 -12.02 -18.46
N GLY A 302 -4.42 -10.94 -19.24
CA GLY A 302 -4.58 -9.59 -18.71
C GLY A 302 -5.91 -9.37 -17.99
N VAL A 303 -7.02 -9.91 -18.51
CA VAL A 303 -8.35 -9.81 -17.87
C VAL A 303 -8.49 -10.76 -16.68
N GLU A 304 -7.90 -11.95 -16.71
CA GLU A 304 -7.84 -12.83 -15.55
C GLU A 304 -7.09 -12.14 -14.40
N PHE A 305 -5.92 -11.57 -14.69
CA PHE A 305 -5.16 -10.78 -13.73
C PHE A 305 -5.95 -9.56 -13.24
N PHE A 306 -6.68 -8.86 -14.11
CA PHE A 306 -7.53 -7.73 -13.74
C PHE A 306 -8.52 -8.10 -12.64
N VAL A 307 -9.23 -9.24 -12.78
CA VAL A 307 -10.21 -9.69 -11.78
C VAL A 307 -9.51 -10.05 -10.47
N ILE A 308 -8.39 -10.79 -10.52
CA ILE A 308 -7.58 -11.13 -9.34
C ILE A 308 -7.11 -9.85 -8.63
N ASN A 309 -6.58 -8.91 -9.40
CA ASN A 309 -6.07 -7.63 -8.93
C ASN A 309 -7.15 -6.80 -8.24
N ILE A 310 -8.36 -6.73 -8.82
CA ILE A 310 -9.48 -6.03 -8.20
C ILE A 310 -9.83 -6.68 -6.86
N VAL A 311 -10.02 -8.00 -6.85
CA VAL A 311 -10.43 -8.70 -5.63
C VAL A 311 -9.38 -8.56 -4.53
N GLY A 312 -8.11 -8.81 -4.85
CA GLY A 312 -7.02 -8.74 -3.90
C GLY A 312 -6.87 -7.35 -3.31
N ASN A 313 -6.89 -6.31 -4.15
CA ASN A 313 -6.67 -4.96 -3.68
C ASN A 313 -7.85 -4.41 -2.85
N PHE A 314 -9.10 -4.87 -3.11
CA PHE A 314 -10.22 -4.57 -2.20
C PHE A 314 -9.94 -5.10 -0.80
N GLY A 315 -9.42 -6.33 -0.74
CA GLY A 315 -8.95 -6.96 0.48
C GLY A 315 -7.91 -6.13 1.20
N THR A 316 -6.83 -5.79 0.50
CA THR A 316 -5.70 -5.10 1.11
C THR A 316 -6.02 -3.66 1.51
N VAL A 317 -6.85 -2.94 0.74
CA VAL A 317 -7.13 -1.53 1.04
C VAL A 317 -8.19 -1.39 2.14
N PHE A 318 -9.23 -2.22 2.15
CA PHE A 318 -10.39 -2.02 3.03
C PHE A 318 -10.22 -2.67 4.41
N LEU A 319 -9.21 -3.52 4.57
CA LEU A 319 -8.92 -4.22 5.82
C LEU A 319 -7.58 -3.80 6.43
N ASP A 320 -6.81 -2.96 5.75
CA ASP A 320 -5.55 -2.44 6.26
C ASP A 320 -5.77 -1.17 7.09
N ASN A 321 -5.39 -1.26 8.36
CA ASN A 321 -5.46 -0.16 9.29
C ASN A 321 -4.52 1.02 8.94
N GLY A 322 -3.45 0.80 8.18
CA GLY A 322 -2.52 1.83 7.71
C GLY A 322 -3.23 2.90 6.85
N TYR A 323 -4.12 2.48 5.96
CA TYR A 323 -4.94 3.41 5.18
C TYR A 323 -5.95 4.17 6.03
N TYR A 324 -6.56 3.50 7.01
CA TYR A 324 -7.47 4.15 7.96
C TYR A 324 -6.75 5.18 8.85
N ASN A 325 -5.54 4.89 9.32
CA ASN A 325 -4.74 5.83 10.10
C ASN A 325 -4.50 7.14 9.32
N LYS A 326 -4.15 7.03 8.03
CA LYS A 326 -3.93 8.21 7.16
C LYS A 326 -5.22 8.95 6.86
N ALA A 327 -6.32 8.23 6.68
CA ALA A 327 -7.65 8.83 6.56
C ALA A 327 -8.00 9.63 7.81
N ILE A 328 -7.86 9.03 9.00
CA ILE A 328 -8.15 9.65 10.29
C ILE A 328 -7.32 10.92 10.47
N ALA A 329 -6.04 10.89 10.07
CA ALA A 329 -5.11 12.02 10.18
C ALA A 329 -5.38 13.23 9.25
N ALA A 330 -6.12 13.03 8.15
CA ALA A 330 -6.48 14.14 7.27
C ALA A 330 -7.47 15.09 7.95
N SER A 331 -7.38 16.40 7.71
CA SER A 331 -8.44 17.29 8.21
C SER A 331 -9.76 17.04 7.47
N PRO A 332 -10.93 17.24 8.10
CA PRO A 332 -12.24 17.00 7.49
C PRO A 332 -12.44 17.73 6.16
N VAL A 333 -12.01 18.99 6.08
CA VAL A 333 -12.13 19.85 4.89
C VAL A 333 -11.14 19.44 3.78
N HIS A 334 -9.97 18.93 4.18
CA HIS A 334 -8.88 18.60 3.26
C HIS A 334 -8.83 17.12 2.85
N ALA A 335 -9.62 16.25 3.48
CA ALA A 335 -9.66 14.83 3.19
C ALA A 335 -10.09 14.57 1.74
N LEU A 336 -11.31 14.97 1.34
CA LEU A 336 -11.82 14.65 -0.01
C LEU A 336 -10.93 15.19 -1.14
N PRO A 337 -10.53 16.48 -1.16
CA PRO A 337 -9.65 16.98 -2.22
C PRO A 337 -8.29 16.28 -2.24
N GLY A 338 -7.71 15.97 -1.07
CA GLY A 338 -6.46 15.23 -0.97
C GLY A 338 -6.56 13.83 -1.54
N TYR A 339 -7.62 13.07 -1.21
CA TYR A 339 -7.84 11.73 -1.73
C TYR A 339 -8.09 11.70 -3.25
N ILE A 340 -8.82 12.68 -3.80
CA ILE A 340 -9.03 12.78 -5.25
C ILE A 340 -7.71 13.09 -5.96
N LEU A 341 -6.98 14.09 -5.45
CA LEU A 341 -5.67 14.49 -5.99
C LEU A 341 -4.69 13.31 -5.97
N GLY A 342 -4.65 12.59 -4.85
CA GLY A 342 -3.82 11.41 -4.68
C GLY A 342 -4.23 10.27 -5.60
N GLY A 343 -5.51 9.90 -5.65
CA GLY A 343 -6.01 8.79 -6.48
C GLY A 343 -5.79 8.99 -7.99
N LEU A 344 -6.02 10.22 -8.49
CA LEU A 344 -5.79 10.55 -9.91
C LEU A 344 -4.30 10.62 -10.26
N SER A 345 -3.47 11.12 -9.34
CA SER A 345 -2.01 11.16 -9.53
C SER A 345 -1.41 9.75 -9.44
N TRP A 346 -1.98 8.90 -8.59
CA TRP A 346 -1.53 7.53 -8.43
C TRP A 346 -1.70 6.72 -9.71
N PHE A 347 -2.81 6.87 -10.46
CA PHE A 347 -3.03 6.15 -11.72
C PHE A 347 -1.85 6.24 -12.70
N ALA A 348 -1.27 7.43 -12.85
CA ALA A 348 -0.17 7.67 -13.78
C ALA A 348 1.10 6.91 -13.42
N ILE A 349 1.33 6.64 -12.14
CA ILE A 349 2.56 6.03 -11.62
C ILE A 349 2.73 4.59 -12.13
N PRO A 350 1.88 3.61 -11.78
CA PRO A 350 2.01 2.26 -12.28
C PRO A 350 1.71 2.19 -13.78
N TRP A 351 0.77 2.99 -14.30
CA TRP A 351 0.44 2.93 -15.72
C TRP A 351 1.63 3.31 -16.61
N LEU A 352 2.24 4.47 -16.38
CA LEU A 352 3.40 4.89 -17.18
C LEU A 352 4.64 4.06 -16.85
N THR A 353 4.91 3.79 -15.57
CA THR A 353 6.13 3.03 -15.19
C THR A 353 6.10 1.63 -15.77
N ALA A 354 4.99 0.90 -15.64
CA ALA A 354 4.88 -0.45 -16.19
C ALA A 354 4.83 -0.45 -17.71
N THR A 355 4.10 0.48 -18.34
CA THR A 355 4.12 0.63 -19.81
C THR A 355 5.52 0.93 -20.31
N THR A 356 6.30 1.75 -19.61
CA THR A 356 7.66 2.07 -20.01
C THR A 356 8.60 0.89 -19.77
N MET A 357 8.71 0.43 -18.53
CA MET A 357 9.74 -0.50 -18.11
C MET A 357 9.41 -1.94 -18.50
N GLY A 358 8.15 -2.35 -18.42
CA GLY A 358 7.71 -3.67 -18.89
C GLY A 358 7.84 -3.85 -20.40
N LEU A 359 7.43 -2.84 -21.19
CA LEU A 359 7.62 -2.89 -22.65
C LEU A 359 9.09 -2.72 -23.05
N SER A 360 9.87 -1.93 -22.31
CA SER A 360 11.32 -1.84 -22.54
C SER A 360 12.01 -3.17 -22.27
N ALA A 361 11.58 -3.93 -21.26
CA ALA A 361 12.10 -5.28 -21.02
C ALA A 361 11.84 -6.20 -22.23
N LEU A 362 10.62 -6.19 -22.77
CA LEU A 362 10.26 -6.96 -23.97
C LEU A 362 11.04 -6.51 -25.22
N ALA A 363 11.15 -5.20 -25.43
CA ALA A 363 11.82 -4.63 -26.61
C ALA A 363 13.33 -4.85 -26.60
N LEU A 364 13.95 -4.92 -25.40
CA LEU A 364 15.39 -5.06 -25.23
C LEU A 364 15.85 -6.50 -25.00
N GLU A 365 14.95 -7.47 -24.83
CA GLU A 365 15.30 -8.85 -24.49
C GLU A 365 16.29 -9.51 -25.48
N SER A 366 16.22 -9.16 -26.77
CA SER A 366 17.15 -9.63 -27.81
C SER A 366 18.41 -8.78 -27.96
N ASN A 367 18.62 -7.79 -27.11
CA ASN A 367 19.78 -6.91 -27.13
C ASN A 367 20.84 -7.43 -26.16
N SER A 368 22.12 -7.36 -26.55
CA SER A 368 23.24 -7.79 -25.70
C SER A 368 23.41 -6.99 -24.41
N ARG A 369 22.75 -5.82 -24.29
CA ARG A 369 22.68 -5.04 -23.04
C ARG A 369 21.71 -5.63 -22.01
N PHE A 370 20.82 -6.52 -22.42
CA PHE A 370 19.82 -7.07 -21.53
C PHE A 370 20.45 -8.12 -20.61
N PRO A 371 20.17 -8.10 -19.29
CA PRO A 371 20.92 -8.92 -18.33
C PRO A 371 20.87 -10.44 -18.58
N THR A 372 19.76 -10.94 -19.13
CA THR A 372 19.58 -12.37 -19.40
C THR A 372 20.01 -12.78 -20.82
N PHE A 373 20.44 -11.86 -21.68
CA PHE A 373 20.76 -12.15 -23.08
C PHE A 373 21.81 -13.27 -23.23
N PRO A 374 21.63 -14.25 -24.15
CA PRO A 374 20.55 -14.36 -25.16
C PRO A 374 19.27 -15.04 -24.66
N ASP A 375 19.22 -15.41 -23.38
CA ASP A 375 18.11 -16.15 -22.80
C ASP A 375 16.95 -15.21 -22.42
N ARG A 376 15.73 -15.71 -22.60
CA ARG A 376 14.51 -15.03 -22.16
C ARG A 376 14.41 -15.04 -20.64
N MET A 377 13.80 -14.01 -20.07
CA MET A 377 13.45 -14.00 -18.65
C MET A 377 12.58 -15.21 -18.30
N THR A 378 12.98 -15.95 -17.28
CA THR A 378 12.20 -17.06 -16.74
C THR A 378 10.96 -16.54 -16.02
N GLU A 379 9.91 -17.36 -15.94
CA GLU A 379 8.70 -16.98 -15.18
C GLU A 379 8.98 -16.72 -13.69
N ALA A 380 10.00 -17.37 -13.13
CA ALA A 380 10.45 -17.11 -11.77
C ALA A 380 10.99 -15.67 -11.61
N GLU A 381 11.81 -15.19 -12.55
CA GLU A 381 12.34 -13.82 -12.54
C GLU A 381 11.23 -12.78 -12.76
N VAL A 382 10.30 -13.05 -13.68
CA VAL A 382 9.14 -12.18 -13.91
C VAL A 382 8.23 -12.13 -12.68
N SER A 383 8.01 -13.28 -12.02
CA SER A 383 7.23 -13.39 -10.78
C SER A 383 7.93 -12.78 -9.56
N ALA A 384 9.27 -12.74 -9.57
CA ALA A 384 10.07 -11.99 -8.59
C ALA A 384 10.06 -10.47 -8.83
N GLY A 385 9.47 -10.02 -9.95
CA GLY A 385 9.32 -8.59 -10.27
C GLY A 385 10.52 -7.97 -10.99
N LEU A 386 11.40 -8.79 -11.59
CA LEU A 386 12.69 -8.32 -12.11
C LEU A 386 12.62 -7.62 -13.48
N ALA A 387 11.44 -7.56 -14.11
CA ALA A 387 11.27 -6.93 -15.42
C ALA A 387 11.69 -5.45 -15.42
N LEU A 388 11.27 -4.69 -14.39
CA LEU A 388 11.65 -3.29 -14.25
C LEU A 388 13.15 -3.11 -13.99
N PRO A 389 13.76 -3.80 -13.00
CA PRO A 389 15.21 -3.79 -12.79
C PRO A 389 16.01 -4.10 -14.06
N TYR A 390 15.65 -5.13 -14.81
CA TYR A 390 16.40 -5.55 -15.99
C TYR A 390 16.27 -4.56 -17.15
N ALA A 391 15.07 -4.02 -17.38
CA ALA A 391 14.89 -2.93 -18.33
C ALA A 391 15.71 -1.69 -17.97
N ALA A 392 15.78 -1.32 -16.68
CA ALA A 392 16.56 -0.17 -16.25
C ALA A 392 18.06 -0.35 -16.49
N VAL A 393 18.59 -1.55 -16.21
CA VAL A 393 19.99 -1.91 -16.51
C VAL A 393 20.25 -1.84 -18.02
N ALA A 394 19.35 -2.38 -18.83
CA ALA A 394 19.51 -2.39 -20.28
C ALA A 394 19.44 -0.98 -20.91
N LEU A 395 18.61 -0.09 -20.34
CA LEU A 395 18.42 1.29 -20.82
C LEU A 395 19.53 2.25 -20.39
N LEU A 396 19.93 2.21 -19.12
CA LEU A 396 20.75 3.24 -18.47
C LEU A 396 21.99 2.66 -17.76
N GLY A 397 22.27 1.36 -17.94
CA GLY A 397 23.40 0.69 -17.32
C GLY A 397 23.38 0.80 -15.79
N LYS A 398 24.53 1.15 -15.22
CA LYS A 398 24.69 1.33 -13.76
C LYS A 398 23.79 2.44 -13.20
N GLY A 399 23.53 3.51 -13.97
CA GLY A 399 22.65 4.60 -13.56
C GLY A 399 21.20 4.13 -13.41
N GLY A 400 20.73 3.32 -14.35
CA GLY A 400 19.40 2.70 -14.27
C GLY A 400 19.26 1.74 -13.11
N ALA A 401 20.27 0.90 -12.89
CA ALA A 401 20.33 0.00 -11.73
C ALA A 401 20.22 0.78 -10.40
N ALA A 402 21.00 1.85 -10.24
CA ALA A 402 20.98 2.66 -9.02
C ALA A 402 19.65 3.38 -8.82
N ALA A 403 19.06 3.92 -9.90
CA ALA A 403 17.77 4.58 -9.88
C ALA A 403 16.63 3.61 -9.50
N THR A 404 16.61 2.41 -10.06
CA THR A 404 15.64 1.38 -9.69
C THR A 404 15.83 0.94 -8.24
N LEU A 405 17.06 0.71 -7.80
CA LEU A 405 17.34 0.31 -6.43
C LEU A 405 16.88 1.36 -5.42
N LEU A 406 17.13 2.65 -5.70
CA LEU A 406 16.63 3.75 -4.88
C LEU A 406 15.10 3.84 -4.90
N MET A 407 14.47 3.74 -6.08
CA MET A 407 13.02 3.79 -6.24
C MET A 407 12.33 2.67 -5.45
N VAL A 408 12.83 1.43 -5.58
CA VAL A 408 12.28 0.26 -4.88
C VAL A 408 12.54 0.36 -3.38
N PHE A 409 13.74 0.79 -2.97
CA PHE A 409 14.03 1.04 -1.56
C PHE A 409 13.03 2.02 -0.94
N MET A 410 12.75 3.14 -1.60
CA MET A 410 11.78 4.14 -1.13
C MET A 410 10.35 3.59 -1.05
N ALA A 411 9.94 2.81 -2.06
CA ALA A 411 8.62 2.17 -2.06
C ALA A 411 8.48 1.15 -0.92
N VAL A 412 9.53 0.35 -0.66
CA VAL A 412 9.56 -0.61 0.45
C VAL A 412 9.55 0.11 1.79
N THR A 413 10.41 1.11 1.99
CA THR A 413 10.53 1.79 3.29
C THR A 413 9.28 2.59 3.64
N SER A 414 8.69 3.32 2.69
CA SER A 414 7.43 4.05 2.89
C SER A 414 6.30 3.11 3.30
N ALA A 415 6.03 2.10 2.48
CA ALA A 415 4.94 1.18 2.74
C ALA A 415 5.18 0.38 4.03
N SER A 416 6.41 -0.09 4.27
CA SER A 416 6.75 -0.81 5.52
C SER A 416 6.49 0.05 6.76
N SER A 417 6.78 1.35 6.74
CA SER A 417 6.46 2.21 7.90
C SER A 417 4.97 2.33 8.16
N ALA A 418 4.15 2.38 7.11
CA ALA A 418 2.69 2.41 7.24
C ALA A 418 2.18 1.11 7.87
N GLU A 419 2.70 -0.04 7.43
CA GLU A 419 2.36 -1.36 8.00
C GLU A 419 2.80 -1.50 9.46
N LEU A 420 4.01 -1.03 9.81
CA LEU A 420 4.49 -1.04 11.20
C LEU A 420 3.59 -0.21 12.11
N ILE A 421 3.17 0.98 11.65
CA ILE A 421 2.21 1.81 12.39
C ILE A 421 0.85 1.11 12.46
N ALA A 422 0.37 0.52 11.36
CA ALA A 422 -0.91 -0.19 11.31
C ALA A 422 -0.97 -1.30 12.37
N VAL A 423 0.00 -2.22 12.36
CA VAL A 423 0.09 -3.35 13.29
C VAL A 423 0.27 -2.89 14.73
N SER A 424 1.13 -1.89 14.96
CA SER A 424 1.34 -1.38 16.31
C SER A 424 0.11 -0.68 16.88
N SER A 425 -0.67 0.04 16.06
CA SER A 425 -1.96 0.62 16.47
C SER A 425 -2.99 -0.45 16.79
N ILE A 426 -3.13 -1.49 15.96
CA ILE A 426 -4.02 -2.64 16.24
C ILE A 426 -3.62 -3.29 17.57
N PHE A 427 -2.33 -3.57 17.75
CA PHE A 427 -1.86 -4.17 18.99
C PHE A 427 -2.10 -3.27 20.20
N THR A 428 -1.88 -1.96 20.08
CA THR A 428 -1.93 -1.03 21.21
C THR A 428 -3.36 -0.70 21.63
N TYR A 429 -4.24 -0.36 20.68
CA TYR A 429 -5.61 0.10 20.96
C TYR A 429 -6.63 -1.05 20.99
N ASP A 430 -6.53 -2.00 20.06
CA ASP A 430 -7.53 -3.06 19.90
C ASP A 430 -7.22 -4.31 20.74
N ILE A 431 -5.95 -4.55 21.04
CA ILE A 431 -5.53 -5.71 21.86
C ILE A 431 -5.16 -5.27 23.27
N TYR A 432 -4.08 -4.50 23.43
CA TYR A 432 -3.50 -4.17 24.72
C TYR A 432 -4.43 -3.30 25.57
N ARG A 433 -4.83 -2.12 25.10
CA ARG A 433 -5.75 -1.24 25.83
C ARG A 433 -7.11 -1.92 26.01
N THR A 434 -7.64 -2.54 24.97
CA THR A 434 -9.01 -3.08 25.01
C THR A 434 -9.17 -4.32 25.90
N TYR A 435 -8.22 -5.27 25.88
CA TYR A 435 -8.38 -6.57 26.56
C TYR A 435 -7.43 -6.78 27.74
N PHE A 436 -6.25 -6.18 27.74
CA PHE A 436 -5.23 -6.42 28.77
C PHE A 436 -5.17 -5.31 29.82
N LYS A 437 -5.19 -4.04 29.41
CA LYS A 437 -5.06 -2.89 30.31
C LYS A 437 -5.89 -1.67 29.86
N PRO A 438 -7.20 -1.63 30.20
CA PRO A 438 -8.12 -0.54 29.81
C PRO A 438 -7.75 0.86 30.30
N ASP A 439 -7.04 0.94 31.42
CA ASP A 439 -6.57 2.14 32.11
C ASP A 439 -5.11 2.52 31.74
N ALA A 440 -4.56 1.97 30.65
CA ALA A 440 -3.19 2.29 30.24
C ALA A 440 -3.04 3.77 29.83
N SER A 441 -2.08 4.46 30.45
CA SER A 441 -1.72 5.84 30.10
C SER A 441 -1.06 5.95 28.72
N GLY A 442 -1.14 7.14 28.11
CA GLY A 442 -0.54 7.44 26.80
C GLY A 442 0.94 7.06 26.68
N LYS A 443 1.75 7.31 27.72
CA LYS A 443 3.18 6.90 27.74
C LYS A 443 3.36 5.39 27.63
N ARG A 444 2.50 4.62 28.32
CA ARG A 444 2.56 3.16 28.28
C ARG A 444 2.11 2.63 26.92
N LEU A 445 1.12 3.27 26.30
CA LEU A 445 0.65 2.93 24.96
C LEU A 445 1.76 3.14 23.91
N ILE A 446 2.45 4.29 23.94
CA ILE A 446 3.59 4.56 23.04
C ILE A 446 4.71 3.52 23.24
N TYR A 447 5.05 3.21 24.50
CA TYR A 447 6.08 2.21 24.79
C TYR A 447 5.71 0.82 24.25
N MET A 448 4.45 0.39 24.43
CA MET A 448 3.96 -0.89 23.88
C MET A 448 3.93 -0.89 22.34
N SER A 449 3.59 0.25 21.72
CA SER A 449 3.68 0.41 20.27
C SER A 449 5.11 0.20 19.77
N HIS A 450 6.12 0.82 20.41
CA HIS A 450 7.53 0.65 20.01
C HIS A 450 8.01 -0.80 20.15
N VAL A 451 7.65 -1.47 21.25
CA VAL A 451 7.97 -2.89 21.45
C VAL A 451 7.34 -3.75 20.36
N CYS A 452 6.07 -3.47 20.02
CA CYS A 452 5.36 -4.19 18.96
C CYS A 452 6.05 -4.04 17.60
N VAL A 453 6.46 -2.81 17.21
CA VAL A 453 7.15 -2.54 15.95
C VAL A 453 8.43 -3.37 15.81
N VAL A 454 9.26 -3.43 16.86
CA VAL A 454 10.52 -4.20 16.85
C VAL A 454 10.27 -5.70 16.74
N ILE A 455 9.35 -6.23 17.56
CA ILE A 455 9.01 -7.66 17.55
C ILE A 455 8.42 -8.06 16.20
N TYR A 456 7.50 -7.27 15.67
CA TYR A 456 6.86 -7.54 14.39
C TYR A 456 7.89 -7.54 13.24
N ALA A 457 8.82 -6.57 13.21
CA ALA A 457 9.88 -6.53 12.21
C ALA A 457 10.77 -7.79 12.24
N LEU A 458 11.09 -8.32 13.43
CA LEU A 458 11.87 -9.55 13.56
C LEU A 458 11.09 -10.79 13.10
N ILE A 459 9.81 -10.89 13.48
CA ILE A 459 8.93 -12.00 13.08
C ILE A 459 8.78 -12.00 11.55
N ILE A 460 8.43 -10.86 10.96
CA ILE A 460 8.13 -10.77 9.54
C ILE A 460 9.38 -11.01 8.67
N SER A 461 10.56 -10.56 9.13
CA SER A 461 11.83 -10.87 8.48
C SER A 461 12.11 -12.37 8.50
N SER A 462 11.89 -13.02 9.65
CA SER A 462 12.11 -14.46 9.79
C SER A 462 11.15 -15.29 8.94
N VAL A 463 9.87 -14.89 8.87
CA VAL A 463 8.88 -15.51 7.97
C VAL A 463 9.27 -15.29 6.51
N SER A 464 9.74 -14.09 6.14
CA SER A 464 10.20 -13.77 4.77
C SER A 464 11.37 -14.65 4.34
N VAL A 465 12.31 -14.97 5.24
CA VAL A 465 13.40 -15.93 4.97
C VAL A 465 12.84 -17.33 4.69
N GLY A 466 11.85 -17.76 5.48
CA GLY A 466 11.13 -19.01 5.23
C GLY A 466 10.48 -19.05 3.85
N LEU A 467 9.79 -17.97 3.44
CA LEU A 467 9.19 -17.86 2.12
C LEU A 467 10.24 -17.91 0.99
N HIS A 468 11.38 -17.23 1.19
CA HIS A 468 12.47 -17.21 0.23
C HIS A 468 13.03 -18.62 -0.04
N TYR A 469 13.34 -19.39 1.00
CA TYR A 469 13.85 -20.76 0.85
C TYR A 469 12.81 -21.73 0.27
N ASN A 470 11.52 -21.45 0.43
CA ASN A 470 10.45 -22.22 -0.19
C ASN A 470 10.13 -21.77 -1.62
N GLY A 471 10.85 -20.79 -2.19
CA GLY A 471 10.62 -20.32 -3.56
C GLY A 471 9.33 -19.53 -3.75
N ILE A 472 8.75 -18.97 -2.69
CA ILE A 472 7.56 -18.13 -2.76
C ILE A 472 7.97 -16.70 -3.15
N SER A 473 7.55 -16.26 -4.33
CA SER A 473 7.82 -14.91 -4.85
C SER A 473 6.81 -13.89 -4.36
N MET A 474 7.15 -12.60 -4.51
CA MET A 474 6.18 -11.52 -4.31
C MET A 474 4.96 -11.67 -5.24
N GLY A 475 5.16 -12.05 -6.50
CA GLY A 475 4.05 -12.26 -7.45
C GLY A 475 3.05 -13.33 -6.99
N TYR A 476 3.53 -14.42 -6.37
CA TYR A 476 2.67 -15.45 -5.79
C TYR A 476 1.84 -14.90 -4.61
N LEU A 477 2.49 -14.22 -3.68
CA LEU A 477 1.82 -13.59 -2.54
C LEU A 477 0.76 -12.57 -2.99
N TYR A 478 1.07 -11.81 -4.05
CA TYR A 478 0.19 -10.80 -4.62
C TYR A 478 -1.13 -11.39 -5.11
N VAL A 479 -1.10 -12.51 -5.83
CA VAL A 479 -2.34 -13.15 -6.32
C VAL A 479 -3.05 -13.96 -5.23
N LEU A 480 -2.32 -14.44 -4.22
CA LEU A 480 -2.87 -15.17 -3.07
C LEU A 480 -3.70 -14.27 -2.14
N MET A 481 -3.34 -13.00 -2.00
CA MET A 481 -3.88 -12.14 -0.94
C MET A 481 -5.41 -12.12 -0.93
N GLY A 482 -6.05 -11.96 -2.09
CA GLY A 482 -7.51 -11.86 -2.13
C GLY A 482 -8.24 -13.17 -1.86
N VAL A 483 -7.60 -14.33 -2.04
CA VAL A 483 -8.15 -15.62 -1.59
C VAL A 483 -8.30 -15.62 -0.06
N LEU A 484 -7.35 -15.04 0.65
CA LEU A 484 -7.31 -15.09 2.12
C LEU A 484 -8.16 -14.00 2.78
N ILE A 485 -8.06 -12.76 2.30
CA ILE A 485 -8.60 -11.60 3.03
C ILE A 485 -9.92 -11.04 2.43
N SER A 486 -10.20 -11.22 1.15
CA SER A 486 -11.27 -10.43 0.48
C SER A 486 -12.70 -10.74 0.95
N ALA A 487 -12.91 -11.89 1.61
CA ALA A 487 -14.21 -12.23 2.20
C ALA A 487 -14.66 -11.29 3.33
N ALA A 488 -13.72 -10.58 3.98
CA ALA A 488 -14.06 -9.62 5.04
C ALA A 488 -14.41 -8.21 4.52
N VAL A 489 -14.15 -7.91 3.24
CA VAL A 489 -14.30 -6.55 2.66
C VAL A 489 -15.74 -6.06 2.73
N LEU A 490 -16.68 -6.86 2.23
CA LEU A 490 -18.08 -6.47 2.20
C LEU A 490 -18.66 -6.33 3.62
N PRO A 491 -18.46 -7.30 4.55
CA PRO A 491 -18.80 -7.14 5.95
C PRO A 491 -18.19 -5.89 6.63
N ALA A 492 -16.92 -5.56 6.38
CA ALA A 492 -16.27 -4.35 6.89
C ALA A 492 -16.94 -3.09 6.34
N THR A 493 -17.18 -3.05 5.02
CA THR A 493 -17.79 -1.90 4.33
C THR A 493 -19.20 -1.61 4.87
N LEU A 494 -20.03 -2.65 4.94
CA LEU A 494 -21.42 -2.55 5.42
C LEU A 494 -21.52 -2.14 6.90
N THR A 495 -20.44 -2.33 7.67
CA THR A 495 -20.32 -1.84 9.05
C THR A 495 -20.44 -0.32 9.14
N LEU A 496 -19.99 0.41 8.12
CA LEU A 496 -20.05 1.88 8.07
C LEU A 496 -21.27 2.41 7.31
N VAL A 497 -21.76 1.67 6.30
CA VAL A 497 -22.79 2.20 5.38
C VAL A 497 -24.19 1.66 5.62
N TRP A 498 -24.36 0.47 6.19
CA TRP A 498 -25.67 -0.19 6.29
C TRP A 498 -26.09 -0.46 7.73
N LYS A 499 -27.24 0.09 8.13
CA LYS A 499 -27.81 -0.05 9.49
C LYS A 499 -28.33 -1.47 9.80
N GLY A 500 -28.62 -2.26 8.76
CA GLY A 500 -29.32 -3.55 8.85
C GLY A 500 -28.43 -4.76 9.15
N GLN A 501 -27.12 -4.64 8.95
CA GLN A 501 -26.19 -5.75 9.19
C GLN A 501 -26.15 -6.10 10.67
N ASN A 502 -26.44 -7.36 10.98
CA ASN A 502 -26.36 -7.91 12.32
C ASN A 502 -24.96 -8.47 12.63
N LYS A 503 -24.68 -8.71 13.91
CA LYS A 503 -23.39 -9.25 14.39
C LYS A 503 -23.02 -10.61 13.80
N TRP A 504 -23.99 -11.48 13.53
CA TRP A 504 -23.74 -12.83 13.01
C TRP A 504 -23.30 -12.79 11.55
N ALA A 505 -23.97 -12.00 10.72
CA ALA A 505 -23.59 -11.74 9.34
C ALA A 505 -22.20 -11.09 9.27
N ALA A 506 -21.89 -10.16 10.17
CA ALA A 506 -20.56 -9.55 10.25
C ALA A 506 -19.45 -10.54 10.65
N THR A 507 -19.75 -11.49 11.54
CA THR A 507 -18.75 -12.41 12.12
C THR A 507 -18.53 -13.65 11.27
N LEU A 508 -19.61 -14.26 10.77
CA LEU A 508 -19.56 -15.57 10.10
C LEU A 508 -19.23 -15.46 8.61
N SER A 509 -19.68 -14.39 7.94
CA SER A 509 -19.44 -14.24 6.49
C SER A 509 -17.96 -14.23 6.11
N PRO A 510 -17.07 -13.50 6.83
CA PRO A 510 -15.63 -13.56 6.54
C PRO A 510 -15.05 -14.98 6.67
N ILE A 511 -15.41 -15.69 7.76
CA ILE A 511 -14.85 -17.02 8.06
C ILE A 511 -15.28 -18.04 6.99
N PHE A 512 -16.58 -18.14 6.72
CA PHE A 512 -17.09 -19.07 5.72
C PHE A 512 -16.67 -18.67 4.30
N GLY A 513 -16.64 -17.37 4.00
CA GLY A 513 -16.20 -16.88 2.70
C GLY A 513 -14.74 -17.23 2.40
N THR A 514 -13.83 -17.04 3.35
CA THR A 514 -12.43 -17.47 3.21
C THR A 514 -12.31 -18.99 3.13
N ALA A 515 -13.08 -19.75 3.92
CA ALA A 515 -13.08 -21.22 3.82
C ALA A 515 -13.51 -21.69 2.42
N PHE A 516 -14.57 -21.12 1.86
CA PHE A 516 -15.01 -21.42 0.50
C PHE A 516 -13.99 -21.00 -0.55
N ALA A 517 -13.33 -19.86 -0.36
CA ALA A 517 -12.27 -19.38 -1.25
C ALA A 517 -11.07 -20.34 -1.29
N ILE A 518 -10.59 -20.80 -0.13
CA ILE A 518 -9.50 -21.76 -0.02
C ILE A 518 -9.87 -23.10 -0.67
N ILE A 519 -11.08 -23.60 -0.41
CA ILE A 519 -11.58 -24.83 -1.04
C ILE A 519 -11.62 -24.66 -2.57
N GLY A 520 -12.23 -23.57 -3.06
CA GLY A 520 -12.33 -23.29 -4.49
C GLY A 520 -10.98 -23.16 -5.17
N TRP A 521 -10.04 -22.47 -4.54
CA TRP A 521 -8.66 -22.33 -4.99
C TRP A 521 -7.95 -23.69 -5.13
N LEU A 522 -7.92 -24.48 -4.05
CA LEU A 522 -7.19 -25.76 -4.03
C LEU A 522 -7.85 -26.84 -4.89
N VAL A 523 -9.18 -26.89 -4.93
CA VAL A 523 -9.91 -27.82 -5.81
C VAL A 523 -9.68 -27.49 -7.27
N THR A 524 -9.68 -26.19 -7.62
CA THR A 524 -9.39 -25.76 -9.00
C THR A 524 -7.95 -26.12 -9.36
N ALA A 525 -6.97 -25.82 -8.50
CA ALA A 525 -5.57 -26.22 -8.71
C ALA A 525 -5.43 -27.74 -8.95
N LYS A 526 -6.05 -28.56 -8.10
CA LYS A 526 -6.00 -30.02 -8.26
C LYS A 526 -6.65 -30.49 -9.57
N LYS A 527 -7.74 -29.86 -10.00
CA LYS A 527 -8.44 -30.20 -11.26
C LYS A 527 -7.68 -29.76 -12.50
N THR A 528 -7.06 -28.59 -12.49
CA THR A 528 -6.39 -28.03 -13.67
C THR A 528 -4.99 -28.60 -13.87
N CYS A 529 -4.23 -28.82 -12.80
CA CYS A 529 -2.82 -29.24 -12.90
C CYS A 529 -2.55 -30.67 -12.41
N GLY A 530 -3.46 -31.29 -11.66
CA GLY A 530 -3.26 -32.62 -11.06
C GLY A 530 -2.33 -32.63 -9.83
N VAL A 531 -1.52 -31.60 -9.61
CA VAL A 531 -0.57 -31.44 -8.49
C VAL A 531 -0.81 -30.14 -7.71
N LEU A 532 -0.44 -30.10 -6.43
CA LEU A 532 -0.53 -28.93 -5.55
C LEU A 532 0.88 -28.43 -5.23
N ASP A 533 1.53 -27.82 -6.20
CA ASP A 533 2.81 -27.13 -6.05
C ASP A 533 2.64 -25.60 -6.22
N ILE A 534 3.69 -24.84 -5.92
CA ILE A 534 3.69 -23.38 -5.96
C ILE A 534 3.36 -22.84 -7.36
N THR A 535 3.84 -23.52 -8.40
CA THR A 535 3.60 -23.14 -9.79
C THR A 535 2.13 -23.28 -10.15
N CYS A 536 1.50 -24.40 -9.81
CA CYS A 536 0.08 -24.61 -10.09
C CYS A 536 -0.79 -23.71 -9.23
N THR A 537 -0.60 -23.70 -7.91
CA THR A 537 -1.45 -22.93 -7.01
C THR A 537 -1.34 -21.43 -7.28
N GLY A 538 -0.17 -20.96 -7.74
CA GLY A 538 0.10 -19.58 -8.13
C GLY A 538 -0.35 -19.18 -9.53
N SER A 539 -0.85 -20.12 -10.33
CA SER A 539 -1.33 -19.83 -11.69
C SER A 539 -2.66 -19.06 -11.67
N ASN A 540 -2.96 -18.35 -12.77
CA ASN A 540 -4.14 -17.49 -12.85
C ASN A 540 -5.45 -18.25 -12.58
N ASN A 541 -5.64 -19.45 -13.13
CA ASN A 541 -6.92 -20.15 -13.05
C ASN A 541 -7.35 -20.51 -11.61
N PRO A 542 -6.51 -21.18 -10.79
CA PRO A 542 -6.84 -21.42 -9.38
C PRO A 542 -6.99 -20.12 -8.59
N MET A 543 -6.09 -19.16 -8.78
CA MET A 543 -6.12 -17.89 -8.06
C MET A 543 -7.38 -17.10 -8.39
N LEU A 544 -7.79 -17.05 -9.65
CA LEU A 544 -9.03 -16.43 -10.10
C LEU A 544 -10.24 -17.05 -9.41
N ALA A 545 -10.33 -18.39 -9.39
CA ALA A 545 -11.43 -19.08 -8.73
C ALA A 545 -11.50 -18.74 -7.23
N GLY A 546 -10.38 -18.83 -6.52
CA GLY A 546 -10.31 -18.49 -5.09
C GLY A 546 -10.69 -17.04 -4.81
N ASN A 547 -10.12 -16.09 -5.55
CA ASN A 547 -10.40 -14.67 -5.40
C ASN A 547 -11.89 -14.36 -5.66
N VAL A 548 -12.45 -14.83 -6.78
CA VAL A 548 -13.86 -14.58 -7.10
C VAL A 548 -14.78 -15.15 -6.02
N ILE A 549 -14.51 -16.35 -5.51
CA ILE A 549 -15.29 -16.93 -4.41
C ILE A 549 -15.15 -16.10 -3.13
N ALA A 550 -13.94 -15.61 -2.80
CA ALA A 550 -13.72 -14.78 -1.63
C ALA A 550 -14.56 -13.50 -1.66
N LEU A 551 -14.58 -12.78 -2.78
CA LEU A 551 -15.31 -11.50 -2.88
C LEU A 551 -16.82 -11.68 -3.00
N LEU A 552 -17.28 -12.72 -3.72
CA LEU A 552 -18.71 -12.89 -4.01
C LEU A 552 -19.46 -13.69 -2.93
N SER A 553 -18.79 -14.58 -2.20
CA SER A 553 -19.48 -15.36 -1.16
C SER A 553 -20.16 -14.51 -0.07
N PRO A 554 -19.61 -13.37 0.40
CA PRO A 554 -20.30 -12.51 1.35
C PRO A 554 -21.58 -11.87 0.78
N LEU A 555 -21.69 -11.67 -0.54
CA LEU A 555 -22.94 -11.16 -1.15
C LEU A 555 -24.11 -12.12 -0.96
N VAL A 556 -23.83 -13.41 -0.80
CA VAL A 556 -24.82 -14.46 -0.55
C VAL A 556 -24.96 -14.74 0.94
N LEU A 557 -23.84 -14.85 1.66
CA LEU A 557 -23.80 -15.17 3.09
C LEU A 557 -24.45 -14.09 3.96
N ILE A 558 -24.23 -12.81 3.65
CA ILE A 558 -24.78 -11.70 4.46
C ILE A 558 -26.31 -11.70 4.41
N PRO A 559 -27.00 -11.76 3.25
CA PRO A 559 -28.45 -11.92 3.20
C PRO A 559 -28.94 -13.15 3.94
N ILE A 560 -28.28 -14.31 3.77
CA ILE A 560 -28.67 -15.56 4.45
C ILE A 560 -28.61 -15.40 5.97
N PHE A 561 -27.48 -14.93 6.52
CA PHE A 561 -27.35 -14.72 7.96
C PHE A 561 -28.24 -13.59 8.48
N THR A 562 -28.56 -12.61 7.65
CA THR A 562 -29.53 -11.56 8.00
C THR A 562 -30.96 -12.10 8.06
N LEU A 563 -31.33 -13.02 7.17
CA LEU A 563 -32.64 -13.68 7.19
C LEU A 563 -32.76 -14.66 8.37
N ILE A 564 -31.70 -15.42 8.67
CA ILE A 564 -31.69 -16.40 9.77
C ILE A 564 -31.70 -15.71 11.14
N PHE A 565 -30.86 -14.68 11.33
CA PHE A 565 -30.65 -14.06 12.65
C PHE A 565 -31.33 -12.70 12.81
N GLY A 566 -32.08 -12.24 11.80
CA GLY A 566 -32.84 -10.99 11.81
C GLY A 566 -32.05 -9.74 11.39
N LEU A 567 -32.77 -8.73 10.92
CA LEU A 567 -32.21 -7.40 10.60
C LEU A 567 -31.93 -6.61 11.88
N ASP A 568 -30.75 -5.98 11.93
CA ASP A 568 -30.42 -5.02 12.99
C ASP A 568 -30.99 -3.62 12.67
N LYS A 569 -31.11 -2.76 13.68
CA LYS A 569 -31.53 -1.35 13.54
C LYS A 569 -30.54 -0.44 14.25
N TYR A 570 -29.30 -0.44 13.75
CA TYR A 570 -28.21 0.27 14.38
C TYR A 570 -28.34 1.80 14.31
N ASP A 571 -28.16 2.48 15.45
CA ASP A 571 -28.40 3.92 15.64
C ASP A 571 -27.12 4.80 15.62
N TRP A 572 -25.94 4.20 15.45
CA TRP A 572 -24.62 4.86 15.36
C TRP A 572 -24.12 5.55 16.63
N LYS A 573 -24.86 5.49 17.75
CA LYS A 573 -24.47 6.20 18.97
C LYS A 573 -23.21 5.64 19.61
N SER A 574 -23.03 4.32 19.62
CA SER A 574 -21.86 3.70 20.25
C SER A 574 -20.55 4.02 19.52
N MET A 575 -20.59 4.25 18.20
CA MET A 575 -19.43 4.70 17.43
C MET A 575 -19.05 6.15 17.73
N MET A 576 -20.04 7.01 17.92
CA MET A 576 -19.81 8.42 18.32
C MET A 576 -19.24 8.51 19.74
N ALA A 577 -19.57 7.55 20.60
CA ALA A 577 -19.10 7.48 21.99
C ALA A 577 -17.66 6.95 22.16
N ILE A 578 -16.95 6.64 21.07
CA ILE A 578 -15.54 6.23 21.14
C ILE A 578 -14.73 7.39 21.76
N ARG A 579 -13.98 7.09 22.84
CA ARG A 579 -13.20 8.08 23.58
C ARG A 579 -11.88 8.39 22.88
N ARG A 580 -11.48 9.67 22.87
CA ARG A 580 -10.10 10.06 22.53
C ARG A 580 -9.11 9.48 23.56
N GLY A 581 -7.86 9.30 23.15
CA GLY A 581 -6.78 8.88 24.06
C GLY A 581 -6.65 9.84 25.25
N ASP A 582 -6.41 9.28 26.44
CA ASP A 582 -6.17 10.06 27.66
C ASP A 582 -4.65 10.31 27.78
N ASP A 583 -4.24 11.54 27.52
CA ASP A 583 -2.84 11.99 27.49
C ASP A 583 -2.54 13.04 28.59
N HIS A 584 -3.39 13.18 29.61
CA HIS A 584 -3.21 14.17 30.69
C HIS A 584 -1.80 14.08 31.31
N ASP A 585 -1.34 12.86 31.59
CA ASP A 585 -0.01 12.57 32.15
C ASP A 585 1.17 13.08 31.29
N VAL A 586 0.98 13.19 29.96
CA VAL A 586 2.02 13.65 29.02
C VAL A 586 2.08 15.19 29.01
N ALA A 587 0.92 15.83 29.14
CA ALA A 587 0.82 17.28 29.21
C ALA A 587 1.32 17.80 30.57
N THR A 588 0.92 17.17 31.67
CA THR A 588 1.35 17.53 33.02
C THR A 588 2.88 17.48 33.16
N ASP A 589 3.53 16.44 32.62
CA ASP A 589 5.00 16.30 32.63
C ASP A 589 5.72 17.37 31.79
N ALA A 590 5.05 17.92 30.77
CA ALA A 590 5.58 19.01 29.97
C ALA A 590 5.29 20.39 30.58
N GLY A 591 4.61 20.44 31.74
CA GLY A 591 4.15 21.67 32.38
C GLY A 591 3.07 22.39 31.57
N LEU A 592 2.28 21.65 30.79
CA LEU A 592 1.24 22.16 29.90
C LEU A 592 -0.10 21.60 30.38
N ASP A 593 -1.09 22.47 30.55
CA ASP A 593 -2.46 22.02 30.79
C ASP A 593 -3.07 21.60 29.44
N LEU A 594 -3.64 20.39 29.34
CA LEU A 594 -4.25 19.92 28.08
C LEU A 594 -5.37 20.84 27.59
N GLU A 595 -6.00 21.54 28.53
CA GLU A 595 -7.10 22.48 28.27
C GLU A 595 -6.60 23.87 27.82
N GLU A 596 -5.41 24.32 28.23
CA GLU A 596 -4.91 25.68 27.93
C GLU A 596 -3.76 25.75 26.89
N ASP A 597 -2.86 24.77 26.83
CA ASP A 597 -1.55 24.95 26.18
C ASP A 597 -1.26 23.98 24.99
N VAL A 598 -2.13 23.00 24.74
CA VAL A 598 -2.06 22.16 23.53
C VAL A 598 -3.10 22.67 22.54
N HIS A 599 -2.68 23.08 21.35
CA HIS A 599 -3.61 23.35 20.25
C HIS A 599 -4.53 22.13 20.04
N GLY A 600 -5.75 22.16 20.58
CA GLY A 600 -6.74 21.10 20.40
C GLY A 600 -7.72 20.84 21.54
N GLY A 601 -7.63 21.52 22.68
CA GLY A 601 -8.66 21.51 23.74
C GLY A 601 -9.79 22.51 23.54
N ARG A 602 -10.08 22.96 22.30
CA ARG A 602 -11.29 23.74 22.05
C ARG A 602 -12.45 22.75 22.16
N GLU A 603 -13.36 22.91 23.12
CA GLU A 603 -14.67 22.28 22.99
C GLU A 603 -15.22 22.72 21.64
N GLU A 604 -15.25 21.80 20.69
CA GLU A 604 -15.80 22.03 19.36
C GLU A 604 -17.25 22.44 19.60
N THR A 605 -17.57 23.70 19.32
CA THR A 605 -18.92 24.17 19.60
C THR A 605 -19.90 23.32 18.80
N GLN A 606 -21.09 23.04 19.36
CA GLN A 606 -22.10 22.25 18.67
C GLN A 606 -22.35 22.75 17.23
N ALA A 607 -22.27 24.07 17.01
CA ALA A 607 -22.35 24.69 15.69
C ALA A 607 -21.15 24.38 14.76
N GLU A 608 -19.92 24.32 15.27
CA GLU A 608 -18.74 23.89 14.50
C GLU A 608 -18.85 22.41 14.12
N PHE A 609 -19.26 21.54 15.06
CA PHE A 609 -19.49 20.12 14.80
C PHE A 609 -20.59 19.89 13.74
N GLU A 610 -21.71 20.62 13.83
CA GLU A 610 -22.79 20.56 12.83
C GLU A 610 -22.35 21.04 11.45
N ARG A 611 -21.53 22.12 11.38
CA ARG A 611 -20.95 22.59 10.11
C ARG A 611 -20.02 21.55 9.51
N GLU A 612 -19.13 20.98 10.31
CA GLU A 612 -18.23 19.91 9.86
C GLU A 612 -19.02 18.71 9.33
N GLN A 613 -20.07 18.30 10.04
CA GLN A 613 -20.92 17.19 9.63
C GLN A 613 -21.69 17.47 8.33
N ALA A 614 -22.15 18.70 8.14
CA ALA A 614 -22.77 19.14 6.89
C ALA A 614 -21.77 19.11 5.73
N MET A 615 -20.54 19.57 5.95
CA MET A 615 -19.46 19.52 4.97
C MET A 615 -19.08 18.08 4.61
N LEU A 616 -18.91 17.20 5.60
CA LEU A 616 -18.63 15.77 5.39
C LEU A 616 -19.77 15.09 4.61
N THR A 617 -21.02 15.45 4.88
CA THR A 617 -22.18 14.90 4.14
C THR A 617 -22.19 15.34 2.68
N ARG A 618 -21.85 16.61 2.40
CA ARG A 618 -21.68 17.10 1.03
C ARG A 618 -20.50 16.41 0.34
N ALA A 619 -19.37 16.30 1.02
CA ALA A 619 -18.17 15.62 0.53
C ALA A 619 -18.47 14.15 0.19
N PHE A 620 -19.20 13.44 1.04
CA PHE A 620 -19.63 12.06 0.78
C PHE A 620 -20.42 11.94 -0.54
N LYS A 621 -21.43 12.80 -0.76
CA LYS A 621 -22.24 12.77 -2.00
C LYS A 621 -21.39 13.04 -3.25
N ILE A 622 -20.48 14.01 -3.18
CA ILE A 622 -19.56 14.31 -4.28
C ILE A 622 -18.64 13.11 -4.54
N SER A 623 -18.05 12.56 -3.47
CA SER A 623 -17.15 11.41 -3.53
C SER A 623 -17.80 10.19 -4.18
N VAL A 624 -19.05 9.87 -3.80
CA VAL A 624 -19.80 8.75 -4.40
C VAL A 624 -20.05 8.98 -5.89
N SER A 625 -20.50 10.17 -6.29
CA SER A 625 -20.76 10.50 -7.70
C SER A 625 -19.49 10.42 -8.54
N MET A 626 -18.39 11.02 -8.06
CA MET A 626 -17.10 11.00 -8.73
C MET A 626 -16.54 9.57 -8.83
N THR A 627 -16.65 8.79 -7.76
CA THR A 627 -16.17 7.41 -7.75
C THR A 627 -16.96 6.54 -8.73
N ALA A 628 -18.29 6.68 -8.77
CA ALA A 628 -19.13 5.98 -9.74
C ALA A 628 -18.73 6.35 -11.18
N PHE A 629 -18.57 7.64 -11.47
CA PHE A 629 -18.12 8.11 -12.78
C PHE A 629 -16.75 7.53 -13.16
N MET A 630 -15.76 7.63 -12.26
CA MET A 630 -14.40 7.13 -12.51
C MET A 630 -14.36 5.62 -12.67
N THR A 631 -15.18 4.88 -11.91
CA THR A 631 -15.32 3.42 -12.04
C THR A 631 -15.84 3.05 -13.43
N ILE A 632 -16.90 3.71 -13.88
CA ILE A 632 -17.47 3.48 -15.20
C ILE A 632 -16.47 3.88 -16.30
N ALA A 633 -15.80 5.02 -16.15
CA ALA A 633 -14.82 5.50 -17.12
C ALA A 633 -13.61 4.56 -17.27
N MET A 634 -12.98 4.19 -16.14
CA MET A 634 -11.71 3.46 -16.12
C MET A 634 -11.86 1.94 -16.28
N LEU A 635 -12.96 1.34 -15.81
CA LEU A 635 -13.16 -0.11 -15.89
C LEU A 635 -14.03 -0.53 -17.07
N VAL A 636 -14.90 0.35 -17.57
CA VAL A 636 -15.88 0.00 -18.60
C VAL A 636 -15.63 0.78 -19.88
N LEU A 637 -15.82 2.11 -19.87
CA LEU A 637 -15.87 2.91 -21.10
C LEU A 637 -14.54 2.96 -21.85
N TRP A 638 -13.42 2.99 -21.13
CA TRP A 638 -12.10 3.03 -21.77
C TRP A 638 -11.66 1.63 -22.25
N PRO A 639 -11.49 0.61 -21.39
CA PRO A 639 -10.87 -0.62 -21.84
C PRO A 639 -11.81 -1.60 -22.55
N MET A 640 -13.11 -1.63 -22.23
CA MET A 640 -14.02 -2.68 -22.75
C MET A 640 -14.27 -2.56 -24.27
N PRO A 641 -14.45 -1.36 -24.86
CA PRO A 641 -14.52 -1.24 -26.32
C PRO A 641 -13.24 -1.70 -27.02
N MET A 642 -12.07 -1.40 -26.43
CA MET A 642 -10.77 -1.82 -26.97
C MET A 642 -10.58 -3.34 -26.86
N TYR A 643 -11.04 -3.94 -25.76
CA TYR A 643 -11.04 -5.40 -25.58
C TYR A 643 -12.00 -6.08 -26.57
N GLY A 644 -13.25 -5.61 -26.65
CA GLY A 644 -14.31 -6.21 -27.47
C GLY A 644 -14.04 -6.12 -28.98
N SER A 645 -13.46 -5.02 -29.45
CA SER A 645 -13.07 -4.86 -30.85
C SER A 645 -11.85 -5.68 -31.26
N GLY A 646 -11.06 -6.18 -30.30
CA GLY A 646 -9.78 -6.83 -30.60
C GLY A 646 -8.76 -5.90 -31.24
N TYR A 647 -8.86 -4.59 -30.99
CA TYR A 647 -7.99 -3.60 -31.62
C TYR A 647 -6.52 -3.83 -31.25
N ILE A 648 -5.68 -3.93 -32.29
CA ILE A 648 -4.22 -3.90 -32.17
C ILE A 648 -3.78 -2.47 -32.46
N PHE A 649 -3.00 -1.89 -31.55
CA PHE A 649 -2.66 -0.48 -31.61
C PHE A 649 -1.88 -0.21 -32.89
N SER A 650 -2.28 0.83 -33.61
CA SER A 650 -1.44 1.38 -34.67
C SER A 650 -0.25 2.14 -34.06
N LYS A 651 0.83 2.30 -34.83
CA LYS A 651 2.00 3.08 -34.41
C LYS A 651 1.63 4.50 -33.92
N PRO A 652 0.79 5.31 -34.64
CA PRO A 652 0.34 6.60 -34.12
C PRO A 652 -0.46 6.50 -32.82
N PHE A 653 -1.31 5.48 -32.68
CA PHE A 653 -2.10 5.28 -31.46
C PHE A 653 -1.20 4.94 -30.27
N PHE A 654 -0.20 4.06 -30.45
CA PHE A 654 0.78 3.75 -29.41
C PHE A 654 1.60 4.98 -29.01
N THR A 655 2.02 5.80 -29.97
CA THR A 655 2.67 7.09 -29.67
C THR A 655 1.76 7.98 -28.82
N GLY A 656 0.48 8.10 -29.17
CA GLY A 656 -0.51 8.83 -28.37
C GLY A 656 -0.67 8.27 -26.96
N TRP A 657 -0.73 6.95 -26.81
CA TRP A 657 -0.83 6.25 -25.53
C TRP A 657 0.33 6.62 -24.59
N VAL A 658 1.56 6.58 -25.10
CA VAL A 658 2.77 6.96 -24.36
C VAL A 658 2.77 8.45 -24.00
N VAL A 659 2.42 9.33 -24.96
CA VAL A 659 2.39 10.78 -24.75
C VAL A 659 1.38 11.16 -23.65
N VAL A 660 0.19 10.55 -23.65
CA VAL A 660 -0.81 10.78 -22.59
C VAL A 660 -0.26 10.35 -21.23
N GLY A 661 0.42 9.20 -21.16
CA GLY A 661 1.08 8.75 -19.93
C GLY A 661 2.13 9.74 -19.41
N ILE A 662 2.99 10.26 -20.30
CA ILE A 662 4.01 11.25 -19.94
C ILE A 662 3.35 12.56 -19.45
N LEU A 663 2.36 13.08 -20.16
CA LEU A 663 1.66 14.29 -19.73
C LEU A 663 1.01 14.11 -18.35
N TRP A 664 0.40 12.96 -18.10
CA TRP A 664 -0.24 12.66 -16.82
C TRP A 664 0.77 12.56 -15.67
N ILE A 665 1.95 11.95 -15.88
CA ILE A 665 2.96 11.91 -14.81
C ILE A 665 3.50 13.31 -14.49
N PHE A 666 3.64 14.20 -15.48
CA PHE A 666 3.99 15.60 -15.23
C PHE A 666 2.91 16.32 -14.44
N CYS A 667 1.62 16.15 -14.79
CA CYS A 667 0.51 16.66 -13.98
C CYS A 667 0.57 16.15 -12.54
N SER A 668 0.90 14.86 -12.36
CA SER A 668 1.07 14.24 -11.03
C SER A 668 2.24 14.85 -10.26
N PHE A 669 3.36 15.13 -10.93
CA PHE A 669 4.51 15.81 -10.33
C PHE A 669 4.17 17.22 -9.82
N PHE A 670 3.40 18.00 -10.59
CA PHE A 670 2.91 19.30 -10.12
C PHE A 670 1.91 19.15 -8.97
N ALA A 671 0.99 18.19 -9.07
CA ALA A 671 -0.12 17.97 -8.15
C ALA A 671 0.30 17.45 -6.76
N VAL A 672 1.17 16.43 -6.68
CA VAL A 672 1.55 15.80 -5.41
C VAL A 672 3.04 15.94 -5.07
N GLY A 673 3.84 16.41 -6.02
CA GLY A 673 5.24 16.74 -5.80
C GLY A 673 5.45 18.20 -5.39
N LEU A 674 4.96 19.16 -6.19
CA LEU A 674 5.23 20.59 -5.97
C LEU A 674 4.16 21.34 -5.18
N PHE A 675 2.88 21.02 -5.39
CA PHE A 675 1.78 21.67 -4.68
C PHE A 675 1.87 21.59 -3.14
N PRO A 676 2.28 20.48 -2.50
CA PRO A 676 2.43 20.44 -1.05
C PRO A 676 3.44 21.46 -0.50
N ILE A 677 4.54 21.71 -1.23
CA ILE A 677 5.51 22.76 -0.87
C ILE A 677 4.84 24.14 -0.93
N PHE A 678 4.06 24.39 -1.98
CA PHE A 678 3.35 25.65 -2.14
C PHE A 678 2.30 25.86 -1.04
N GLU A 679 1.53 24.83 -0.69
CA GLU A 679 0.52 24.87 0.38
C GLU A 679 1.15 25.05 1.77
N GLY A 680 2.32 24.44 2.01
CA GLY A 680 3.07 24.52 3.27
C GLY A 680 4.02 25.71 3.42
N ARG A 681 4.13 26.59 2.41
CA ARG A 681 5.18 27.63 2.33
C ARG A 681 5.25 28.57 3.54
N ALA A 682 4.12 28.96 4.10
CA ALA A 682 4.08 29.89 5.24
C ALA A 682 4.68 29.24 6.49
N THR A 683 4.32 27.99 6.76
CA THR A 683 4.86 27.18 7.87
C THR A 683 6.36 26.91 7.68
N LEU A 684 6.78 26.59 6.45
CA LEU A 684 8.20 26.41 6.10
C LEU A 684 9.01 27.69 6.35
N ILE A 685 8.55 28.83 5.85
CA ILE A 685 9.22 30.13 6.04
C ILE A 685 9.29 30.50 7.52
N HIS A 686 8.21 30.28 8.27
CA HIS A 686 8.19 30.51 9.72
C HIS A 686 9.23 29.65 10.43
N THR A 687 9.22 28.34 10.18
CA THR A 687 10.17 27.39 10.80
C THR A 687 11.61 27.75 10.50
N VAL A 688 11.93 28.07 9.24
CA VAL A 688 13.28 28.49 8.83
C VAL A 688 13.68 29.80 9.50
N LYS A 689 12.79 30.81 9.55
CA LYS A 689 13.06 32.07 10.26
C LYS A 689 13.29 31.86 11.75
N SER A 690 12.51 30.97 12.40
CA SER A 690 12.69 30.64 13.81
C SER A 690 14.00 29.89 14.09
N MET A 691 14.43 29.01 13.17
CA MET A 691 15.74 28.36 13.26
C MET A 691 16.89 29.35 13.10
N VAL A 692 16.84 30.22 12.09
CA VAL A 692 17.90 31.20 11.78
C VAL A 692 18.00 32.29 12.84
N SER A 693 16.86 32.76 13.38
CA SER A 693 16.85 33.82 14.39
C SER A 693 17.20 33.35 15.81
N GLY A 694 17.24 32.03 16.05
CA GLY A 694 17.45 31.45 17.38
C GLY A 694 16.36 31.80 18.41
N LYS A 695 15.36 32.61 18.03
CA LYS A 695 14.27 33.03 18.90
C LYS A 695 13.28 31.89 19.01
N LYS A 696 13.13 31.37 20.23
CA LYS A 696 11.95 30.57 20.59
C LYS A 696 10.71 31.43 20.31
N PRO A 697 9.61 30.86 19.78
CA PRO A 697 8.41 31.65 19.50
C PRO A 697 7.96 32.41 20.75
N THR A 698 7.77 33.72 20.61
CA THR A 698 6.98 34.53 21.55
C THR A 698 5.53 34.06 21.44
N ARG A 699 4.82 33.95 22.57
CA ARG A 699 3.42 33.51 22.67
C ARG A 699 2.54 34.45 21.83
N HIS A 700 2.29 34.10 20.56
CA HIS A 700 1.35 34.81 19.71
C HIS A 700 0.16 33.90 19.43
N ILE A 701 -0.94 34.17 20.14
CA ILE A 701 -2.28 33.74 19.76
C ILE A 701 -2.56 34.45 18.43
N SER A 702 -2.42 33.72 17.33
CA SER A 702 -2.80 34.18 16.01
C SER A 702 -4.18 33.60 15.70
N THR A 703 -5.22 34.38 16.00
CA THR A 703 -6.52 34.30 15.33
C THR A 703 -6.30 34.40 13.82
N GLN A 704 -6.31 33.26 13.12
CA GLN A 704 -6.50 33.22 11.67
C GLN A 704 -7.61 32.22 11.37
N GLY A 705 -8.83 32.75 11.43
CA GLY A 705 -10.08 32.07 11.11
C GLY A 705 -11.16 33.06 10.68
N GLU A 706 -10.78 34.24 10.15
CA GLU A 706 -11.67 35.14 9.43
C GLU A 706 -11.11 35.29 8.01
N GLU A 707 -11.59 34.45 7.10
CA GLU A 707 -11.64 34.85 5.70
C GLU A 707 -12.78 35.86 5.57
N GLU A 708 -12.42 37.14 5.36
CA GLU A 708 -13.32 38.13 4.81
C GLU A 708 -13.94 37.58 3.51
N VAL A 709 -15.22 37.21 3.59
CA VAL A 709 -16.05 37.05 2.40
C VAL A 709 -16.20 38.43 1.78
N ASN A 710 -15.32 38.72 0.82
CA ASN A 710 -15.35 39.95 0.05
C ASN A 710 -16.50 39.84 -0.96
N GLU A 711 -17.68 40.26 -0.53
CA GLU A 711 -18.90 40.33 -1.33
C GLU A 711 -18.74 41.46 -2.37
N LYS A 712 -18.36 41.09 -3.60
CA LYS A 712 -18.40 42.01 -4.74
C LYS A 712 -19.86 42.36 -5.06
N THR A 713 -20.34 43.46 -4.51
CA THR A 713 -21.55 44.14 -4.93
C THR A 713 -21.29 44.90 -6.25
N SER A 714 -22.08 44.57 -7.28
CA SER A 714 -22.18 45.34 -8.52
C SER A 714 -22.84 46.72 -8.28
N PRO A 715 -22.56 47.74 -9.10
CA PRO A 715 -22.81 49.13 -8.74
C PRO A 715 -24.27 49.57 -8.95
N GLY A 716 -24.84 50.13 -7.89
CA GLY A 716 -25.61 51.39 -7.88
C GLY A 716 -26.84 51.56 -8.77
N THR A 717 -28.00 51.74 -8.12
CA THR A 717 -28.94 52.82 -8.49
C THR A 717 -29.59 53.38 -7.22
N ALA A 718 -29.67 54.72 -7.15
CA ALA A 718 -30.04 55.61 -6.05
C ALA A 718 -31.39 55.29 -5.37
N THR A 719 -31.71 55.73 -4.14
CA THR A 719 -31.94 57.13 -3.67
C THR A 719 -32.27 57.10 -2.15
N PRO A 720 -32.05 58.16 -1.32
CA PRO A 720 -32.01 58.06 0.14
C PRO A 720 -33.29 58.54 0.86
N GLU A 721 -33.51 58.13 2.12
CA GLU A 721 -34.39 58.85 3.04
C GLU A 721 -33.96 58.80 4.53
N LYS A 722 -33.70 60.00 5.05
CA LYS A 722 -33.77 60.61 6.39
C LYS A 722 -33.63 59.83 7.72
N LYS A 723 -32.77 60.43 8.57
CA LYS A 723 -32.67 60.43 10.05
C LYS A 723 -33.99 60.73 10.78
N SER A 724 -34.14 60.12 11.97
CA SER A 724 -34.32 60.80 13.29
C SER A 724 -34.30 59.75 14.42
N GLU A 725 -33.40 59.89 15.41
CA GLU A 725 -33.70 60.10 16.86
C GLU A 725 -34.24 58.85 17.59
N GLY A 726 -33.80 58.41 18.77
CA GLY A 726 -33.07 59.01 19.88
C GLY A 726 -33.66 58.42 21.19
N ALA A 727 -32.83 58.34 22.23
CA ALA A 727 -33.15 58.15 23.66
C ALA A 727 -33.05 56.76 24.33
N ASN A 728 -32.21 56.78 25.37
CA ASN A 728 -31.98 55.82 26.46
C ASN A 728 -33.26 55.52 27.28
N GLU A 729 -33.31 54.36 27.96
CA GLU A 729 -33.21 54.32 29.44
C GLU A 729 -33.18 52.90 30.03
N THR A 730 -32.17 52.72 30.89
CA THR A 730 -31.94 51.87 32.06
C THR A 730 -33.14 51.22 32.76
N ILE A 731 -33.04 49.92 33.12
CA ILE A 731 -33.54 49.35 34.39
C ILE A 731 -32.62 48.19 34.84
N THR A 732 -32.17 48.24 36.09
CA THR A 732 -31.39 47.25 36.86
C THR A 732 -32.27 46.43 37.81
N SER A 733 -31.65 45.39 38.41
CA SER A 733 -32.08 44.50 39.52
C SER A 733 -32.87 43.26 39.09
N SER A 734 -32.61 42.05 39.61
CA SER A 734 -31.93 41.60 40.83
C SER A 734 -31.28 40.24 40.59
#